data_AF-A0A3B3CXK8-F1
#
_entry.id   AF-A0A3B3CXK8-F1
#
_cell.length_a   1.000
_cell.length_b   1.000
_cell.length_c   1.000
_cell.angle_alpha   90.00
_cell.angle_beta   90.00
_cell.angle_gamma   90.00
#
_symmetry.space_group_name_H-M   'P 1'
#
loop_
_entity.id
_entity.type
_entity.pdbx_description
1 polymer ?
#
loop_
_entity_poly.entity_id
_entity_poly.type
_entity_poly.pdbx_seq_one_letter_code
_entity_poly.pdbx_strand_id
1 'polypeptide(L)'
;NTLVLLKCGHLSCQQCIDSLLGCGCPICEEKPKKVTGDQSLQEPKKKLRKAMQQKFDLTSEGIRDQKSPLKSIYTTLYITTRAPEELSGEHEYSSLKFFFKMKPSGDFSVQLDTLFKQFAHKDKPQRMILTNGIAGIGKSFAVQKFILDWAEEKFEQDVDFVFFLAFRELHMCKGEKSLLQVLIDFHPSLQLNDLKSLEQTRTIVILDGFDESRLQLDFDNSKTITSISERTTVDNLLVNLIKGNILPNANIWITSRPAAANQIPAKYVNMVTEIRGFNDAQKVEYFRKRLSPDLSLAERVISHIQSSQTLDMMCQIPIFCWISVILFQDVFRGDEEAETPKTLTEMMAHFLFVLTKHRCRKYEKSETSKEKLLKTHRDFLLKLGKLAFVQLQENKLIFYEDDLKECGIDVEEASLYSGFCNTVLRNEEIFFQRKIFFFVHLTIQEFFAALYFYECLATNTTGDLGSFLDLKVKHSLLDLLKKTVDKVLEKKNGHLDFFLRFLLGLIVESNKKVLNGLLTPLDPKQEIDKKILTYLRSIRRKTLSPDSCVNIFQTMVEMRDHTVKVEIEEYLKLSDYSETELTALHCSALAFMLMVSNNELEELNLKSYKTSEEGRRRLVPAVRSSKKAVLRECKVTEEWVEHLAFGLKSPFSPLRVLDLSTNDLRDSGVKKLCVGLSNSCCRLQKLRLSGCMVTEEGCSHLVSALQSNPSHLTDLDLSYNHPGDSGRKMLSELKDDPRYHLVKGNETFQKYAFRFTLDSNTAHRNLLLSDMNTKVTWVENKQPYSPHPERFDQQLQVMSEQGVQHSCFFEVEKEEPFSVGLTYKSIERKGDSTDSRLGSNEKSWIMSCTKSGCYVRHGSEVFHVTSLCPRSSHIGVFLDWEAGELSFYRVSNDNLTFLHTFQECFSNALYAAVEMNSQSYAHFCHVT
;
A
#
# COMPACT_ATOMS: atom_id res chain seq x y z
N ASN A 1 -19.57 -66.52 -3.86
CA ASN A 1 -19.84 -66.65 -5.32
C ASN A 1 -20.42 -65.35 -5.85
N THR A 2 -19.54 -64.41 -6.19
CA THR A 2 -19.87 -63.15 -6.83
C THR A 2 -20.25 -63.42 -8.29
N LEU A 3 -21.46 -63.00 -8.68
CA LEU A 3 -21.92 -63.04 -10.08
C LEU A 3 -21.51 -61.73 -10.76
N VAL A 4 -20.87 -61.84 -11.91
CA VAL A 4 -20.41 -60.73 -12.74
C VAL A 4 -21.29 -60.65 -13.98
N LEU A 5 -21.84 -59.47 -14.26
CA LEU A 5 -22.65 -59.20 -15.45
C LEU A 5 -21.74 -58.92 -16.65
N LEU A 6 -21.84 -59.73 -17.70
CA LEU A 6 -21.09 -59.56 -18.95
C LEU A 6 -21.78 -58.53 -19.87
N LYS A 7 -21.05 -57.90 -20.79
CA LYS A 7 -21.59 -56.86 -21.71
C LYS A 7 -22.76 -57.34 -22.61
N CYS A 8 -22.92 -58.64 -22.81
CA CYS A 8 -24.07 -59.24 -23.51
C CYS A 8 -25.32 -59.40 -22.63
N GLY A 9 -25.28 -59.01 -21.35
CA GLY A 9 -26.40 -59.06 -20.41
C GLY A 9 -26.51 -60.35 -19.57
N HIS A 10 -25.62 -61.32 -19.77
CA HIS A 10 -25.63 -62.59 -19.03
C HIS A 10 -24.75 -62.56 -17.77
N LEU A 11 -25.17 -63.26 -16.71
CA LEU A 11 -24.46 -63.37 -15.42
C LEU A 11 -23.60 -64.63 -15.38
N SER A 12 -22.34 -64.50 -14.94
CA SER A 12 -21.43 -65.64 -14.74
C SER A 12 -20.65 -65.53 -13.42
N CYS A 13 -20.23 -66.64 -12.83
CA CYS A 13 -19.46 -66.61 -11.59
C CYS A 13 -17.97 -66.33 -11.85
N GLN A 14 -17.32 -65.60 -10.94
CA GLN A 14 -15.93 -65.14 -11.10
C GLN A 14 -14.93 -66.26 -11.46
N GLN A 15 -15.08 -67.45 -10.85
CA GLN A 15 -14.19 -68.59 -11.10
C GLN A 15 -14.28 -69.16 -12.52
N CYS A 16 -15.44 -69.02 -13.20
CA CYS A 16 -15.60 -69.46 -14.58
C CYS A 16 -15.01 -68.48 -15.60
N ILE A 17 -14.79 -67.21 -15.22
CA ILE A 17 -14.16 -66.19 -16.08
C ILE A 17 -12.63 -66.39 -16.10
N ASP A 18 -12.04 -66.76 -14.97
CA ASP A 18 -10.58 -66.90 -14.85
C ASP A 18 -10.06 -68.24 -15.42
N SER A 19 -10.91 -69.26 -15.58
CA SER A 19 -10.53 -70.57 -16.15
C SER A 19 -10.51 -70.62 -17.68
N LEU A 20 -11.05 -69.62 -18.38
CA LEU A 20 -11.18 -69.62 -19.85
C LEU A 20 -10.19 -68.64 -20.49
N LEU A 21 -8.93 -69.06 -20.62
CA LEU A 21 -7.96 -68.44 -21.52
C LEU A 21 -8.38 -68.69 -22.98
N GLY A 22 -9.26 -67.85 -23.53
CA GLY A 22 -9.28 -67.58 -24.98
C GLY A 22 -10.58 -67.77 -25.78
N CYS A 23 -11.72 -68.15 -25.19
CA CYS A 23 -12.99 -68.26 -25.91
C CYS A 23 -14.12 -67.45 -25.25
N GLY A 24 -15.01 -66.87 -26.06
CA GLY A 24 -16.01 -65.87 -25.66
C GLY A 24 -17.12 -66.38 -24.73
N CYS A 25 -18.15 -65.54 -24.52
CA CYS A 25 -19.29 -65.84 -23.64
C CYS A 25 -19.86 -67.26 -23.89
N PRO A 26 -20.06 -68.11 -22.86
CA PRO A 26 -20.52 -69.49 -23.06
C PRO A 26 -21.96 -69.62 -23.61
N ILE A 27 -22.71 -68.52 -23.70
CA ILE A 27 -24.09 -68.49 -24.21
C ILE A 27 -24.16 -67.86 -25.62
N CYS A 28 -23.23 -66.96 -25.98
CA CYS A 28 -23.32 -66.20 -27.24
C CYS A 28 -21.98 -65.99 -27.97
N GLU A 29 -20.90 -66.63 -27.51
CA GLU A 29 -19.56 -66.70 -28.09
C GLU A 29 -18.82 -65.37 -28.39
N GLU A 30 -19.38 -64.22 -28.02
CA GLU A 30 -18.70 -62.92 -28.18
C GLU A 30 -17.43 -62.83 -27.32
N LYS A 31 -16.28 -62.50 -27.95
CA LYS A 31 -15.00 -62.31 -27.27
C LYS A 31 -14.99 -60.96 -26.52
N PRO A 32 -14.62 -60.93 -25.22
CA PRO A 32 -14.53 -59.67 -24.49
C PRO A 32 -13.28 -58.89 -24.92
N LYS A 33 -13.47 -57.76 -25.62
CA LYS A 33 -12.43 -56.72 -25.69
C LYS A 33 -12.33 -56.06 -24.31
N LYS A 34 -11.21 -56.28 -23.62
CA LYS A 34 -10.81 -55.46 -22.45
C LYS A 34 -10.76 -54.00 -22.89
N VAL A 35 -11.75 -53.20 -22.49
CA VAL A 35 -11.58 -51.75 -22.42
C VAL A 35 -10.94 -51.49 -21.06
N THR A 36 -9.64 -51.28 -21.06
CA THR A 36 -8.95 -50.72 -19.90
C THR A 36 -9.59 -49.37 -19.57
N GLY A 37 -9.92 -49.13 -18.30
CA GLY A 37 -10.64 -47.93 -17.82
C GLY A 37 -9.96 -46.59 -18.12
N ASP A 38 -8.78 -46.60 -18.75
CA ASP A 38 -8.02 -45.43 -19.14
C ASP A 38 -8.49 -44.81 -20.49
N GLN A 39 -9.19 -45.59 -21.34
CA GLN A 39 -9.64 -45.08 -22.65
C GLN A 39 -10.89 -44.18 -22.59
N SER A 40 -11.73 -44.25 -21.55
CA SER A 40 -12.98 -43.49 -21.49
C SER A 40 -12.80 -42.00 -21.22
N LEU A 41 -11.69 -41.61 -20.57
CA LEU A 41 -11.40 -40.21 -20.23
C LEU A 41 -10.50 -39.51 -21.26
N GLN A 42 -9.75 -40.26 -22.10
CA GLN A 42 -8.85 -39.65 -23.08
C GLN A 42 -9.58 -38.86 -24.18
N GLU A 43 -10.72 -39.37 -24.66
CA GLU A 43 -11.51 -38.68 -25.70
C GLU A 43 -12.09 -37.33 -25.21
N PRO A 44 -12.78 -37.26 -24.06
CA PRO A 44 -13.20 -35.99 -23.45
C PRO A 44 -12.06 -34.99 -23.24
N LYS A 45 -10.91 -35.46 -22.73
CA LYS A 45 -9.71 -34.63 -22.53
C LYS A 45 -9.24 -33.97 -23.83
N LYS A 46 -9.10 -34.77 -24.90
CA LYS A 46 -8.67 -34.27 -26.22
C LYS A 46 -9.68 -33.27 -26.80
N LYS A 47 -10.98 -33.55 -26.66
CA LYS A 47 -12.05 -32.62 -27.12
C LYS A 47 -11.96 -31.27 -26.41
N LEU A 48 -11.83 -31.27 -25.09
CA LEU A 48 -11.73 -30.02 -24.32
C LEU A 48 -10.45 -29.25 -24.68
N ARG A 49 -9.30 -29.92 -24.74
CA ARG A 49 -8.02 -29.29 -25.13
C ARG A 49 -8.14 -28.62 -26.51
N LYS A 50 -8.65 -29.33 -27.51
CA LYS A 50 -8.82 -28.77 -28.86
C LYS A 50 -9.78 -27.57 -28.87
N ALA A 51 -10.88 -27.64 -28.12
CA ALA A 51 -11.81 -26.52 -28.01
C ALA A 51 -11.17 -25.31 -27.32
N MET A 52 -10.39 -25.52 -26.26
CA MET A 52 -9.68 -24.44 -25.56
C MET A 52 -8.57 -23.82 -26.42
N GLN A 53 -7.81 -24.62 -27.17
CA GLN A 53 -6.86 -24.11 -28.16
C GLN A 53 -7.57 -23.20 -29.17
N GLN A 54 -8.65 -23.68 -29.80
CA GLN A 54 -9.38 -22.89 -30.79
C GLN A 54 -9.99 -21.61 -30.20
N LYS A 55 -10.42 -21.64 -28.93
CA LYS A 55 -11.01 -20.49 -28.24
C LYS A 55 -9.98 -19.41 -27.92
N PHE A 56 -8.75 -19.78 -27.52
CA PHE A 56 -7.76 -18.85 -26.98
C PHE A 56 -6.51 -18.63 -27.84
N ASP A 57 -6.36 -19.36 -28.96
CA ASP A 57 -5.24 -19.15 -29.89
C ASP A 57 -5.27 -17.76 -30.53
N LEU A 58 -6.47 -17.27 -30.86
CA LEU A 58 -6.70 -15.98 -31.49
C LEU A 58 -7.44 -15.01 -30.55
N THR A 59 -6.83 -13.86 -30.28
CA THR A 59 -7.41 -12.82 -29.42
C THR A 59 -7.68 -11.53 -30.19
N SER A 60 -8.82 -10.89 -29.91
CA SER A 60 -9.13 -9.56 -30.44
C SER A 60 -8.64 -8.47 -29.49
N GLU A 61 -7.96 -7.50 -30.06
CA GLU A 61 -7.35 -6.41 -29.31
C GLU A 61 -8.05 -5.07 -29.52
N GLY A 62 -9.15 -5.06 -30.28
CA GLY A 62 -9.92 -3.87 -30.63
C GLY A 62 -9.49 -3.21 -31.95
N ILE A 63 -8.26 -3.41 -32.41
CA ILE A 63 -7.77 -2.78 -33.65
C ILE A 63 -8.17 -3.60 -34.89
N ARG A 64 -9.11 -3.08 -35.69
CA ARG A 64 -9.45 -3.53 -37.07
C ARG A 64 -10.10 -4.92 -37.24
N ASP A 65 -10.91 -5.41 -36.30
CA ASP A 65 -11.60 -6.73 -36.39
C ASP A 65 -10.70 -7.95 -36.68
N GLN A 66 -9.37 -7.76 -36.73
CA GLN A 66 -8.39 -8.82 -36.99
C GLN A 66 -7.99 -9.44 -35.66
N LYS A 67 -8.12 -10.76 -35.57
CA LYS A 67 -7.64 -11.50 -34.41
C LYS A 67 -6.14 -11.76 -34.58
N SER A 68 -5.36 -11.42 -33.55
CA SER A 68 -3.93 -11.71 -33.50
C SER A 68 -3.70 -13.00 -32.72
N PRO A 69 -2.71 -13.84 -33.11
CA PRO A 69 -2.31 -14.97 -32.29
C PRO A 69 -1.86 -14.50 -30.90
N LEU A 70 -2.45 -15.03 -29.83
CA LEU A 70 -2.12 -14.61 -28.46
C LEU A 70 -0.61 -14.72 -28.19
N LYS A 71 0.04 -15.75 -28.75
CA LYS A 71 1.48 -15.99 -28.58
C LYS A 71 2.37 -14.89 -29.16
N SER A 72 1.98 -14.27 -30.27
CA SER A 72 2.80 -13.22 -30.90
C SER A 72 2.73 -11.90 -30.13
N ILE A 73 1.65 -11.70 -29.39
CA ILE A 73 1.35 -10.45 -28.70
C ILE A 73 1.61 -10.49 -27.19
N TYR A 74 1.65 -11.69 -26.61
CA TYR A 74 1.79 -11.86 -25.17
C TYR A 74 3.22 -11.53 -24.72
N THR A 75 3.30 -10.67 -23.72
CA THR A 75 4.50 -10.40 -22.94
C THR A 75 4.25 -10.95 -21.54
N THR A 76 5.19 -11.74 -21.03
CA THR A 76 5.05 -12.39 -19.72
C THR A 76 4.83 -11.33 -18.64
N LEU A 77 3.80 -11.52 -17.82
CA LEU A 77 3.48 -10.60 -16.74
C LEU A 77 4.34 -10.89 -15.51
N TYR A 78 4.68 -9.83 -14.79
CA TYR A 78 5.37 -9.94 -13.51
C TYR A 78 4.36 -10.30 -12.41
N ILE A 79 4.47 -11.49 -11.79
CA ILE A 79 3.55 -12.01 -10.77
C ILE A 79 4.31 -12.33 -9.48
N THR A 80 3.74 -11.94 -8.34
CA THR A 80 4.34 -12.13 -7.01
C THR A 80 3.40 -12.88 -6.07
N THR A 81 3.93 -13.64 -5.11
CA THR A 81 3.15 -14.30 -4.06
C THR A 81 2.92 -13.39 -2.86
N ARG A 82 1.79 -13.56 -2.18
CA ARG A 82 1.42 -12.82 -0.97
C ARG A 82 0.82 -13.73 0.09
N ALA A 83 1.02 -13.39 1.37
CA ALA A 83 0.39 -14.06 2.50
C ALA A 83 -1.13 -13.75 2.56
N PRO A 84 -2.00 -14.75 2.83
CA PRO A 84 -3.46 -14.55 2.91
C PRO A 84 -3.90 -13.58 4.03
N GLU A 85 -3.13 -13.45 5.11
CA GLU A 85 -3.44 -12.55 6.24
C GLU A 85 -3.36 -11.06 5.87
N GLU A 86 -2.77 -10.71 4.73
CA GLU A 86 -2.67 -9.32 4.26
C GLU A 86 -3.85 -8.86 3.40
N LEU A 87 -4.93 -9.65 3.34
CA LEU A 87 -6.18 -9.29 2.65
C LEU A 87 -7.00 -8.21 3.40
N SER A 88 -6.76 -7.97 4.70
CA SER A 88 -7.57 -7.03 5.49
C SER A 88 -7.07 -5.58 5.41
N GLY A 89 -7.92 -4.67 4.91
CA GLY A 89 -7.73 -3.21 5.02
C GLY A 89 -7.18 -2.49 3.78
N GLU A 90 -7.04 -3.17 2.64
CA GLU A 90 -6.46 -2.56 1.44
C GLU A 90 -7.48 -1.88 0.53
N HIS A 91 -7.38 -0.55 0.43
CA HIS A 91 -8.10 0.24 -0.57
C HIS A 91 -7.35 0.21 -1.90
N GLU A 92 -7.98 -0.39 -2.90
CA GLU A 92 -7.49 -0.55 -4.29
C GLU A 92 -7.16 0.77 -5.01
N TYR A 93 -7.79 1.87 -4.57
CA TYR A 93 -7.81 3.15 -5.28
C TYR A 93 -6.96 4.24 -4.64
N SER A 94 -6.21 3.92 -3.58
CA SER A 94 -5.22 4.85 -3.04
C SER A 94 -4.14 5.05 -4.10
N SER A 95 -4.09 6.24 -4.69
CA SER A 95 -3.09 6.59 -5.70
C SER A 95 -1.69 6.26 -5.19
N LEU A 96 -1.42 6.53 -3.92
CA LEU A 96 -0.17 6.15 -3.24
C LEU A 96 0.02 4.62 -3.22
N LYS A 97 -0.93 3.84 -2.69
CA LYS A 97 -0.83 2.36 -2.65
C LYS A 97 -0.70 1.72 -4.02
N PHE A 98 -1.30 2.31 -5.06
CA PHE A 98 -1.16 1.88 -6.45
C PHE A 98 0.29 2.00 -6.93
N PHE A 99 0.93 3.17 -6.79
CA PHE A 99 2.35 3.33 -7.12
C PHE A 99 3.24 2.48 -6.20
N PHE A 100 2.76 2.13 -5.01
CA PHE A 100 3.49 1.25 -4.10
C PHE A 100 3.59 -0.17 -4.61
N LYS A 101 2.63 -0.59 -5.44
CA LYS A 101 2.53 -1.95 -5.96
C LYS A 101 3.32 -2.20 -7.24
N MET A 102 3.89 -1.17 -7.85
CA MET A 102 4.23 -1.12 -9.26
C MET A 102 5.75 -1.30 -9.56
N LYS A 103 6.65 -1.21 -8.55
CA LYS A 103 8.09 -1.48 -8.76
C LYS A 103 8.38 -2.99 -8.87
N PRO A 104 8.99 -3.47 -9.98
CA PRO A 104 9.27 -4.89 -10.21
C PRO A 104 10.33 -5.46 -9.25
N SER A 105 10.17 -6.74 -8.86
CA SER A 105 11.11 -7.50 -8.03
C SER A 105 11.98 -8.44 -8.86
N GLY A 106 13.20 -8.71 -8.40
CA GLY A 106 13.99 -9.86 -8.90
C GLY A 106 13.70 -11.19 -8.18
N ASP A 107 13.23 -11.18 -6.92
CA ASP A 107 13.42 -12.36 -6.02
C ASP A 107 12.15 -13.12 -5.59
N PHE A 108 10.93 -12.71 -5.98
CA PHE A 108 9.66 -13.39 -5.62
C PHE A 108 8.74 -13.65 -6.81
N SER A 109 9.32 -13.73 -8.01
CA SER A 109 8.56 -13.93 -9.24
C SER A 109 8.01 -15.36 -9.30
N VAL A 110 6.69 -15.50 -9.46
CA VAL A 110 6.07 -16.79 -9.75
C VAL A 110 5.78 -16.87 -11.24
N GLN A 111 6.24 -17.92 -11.88
CA GLN A 111 5.86 -18.21 -13.26
C GLN A 111 4.50 -18.92 -13.28
N LEU A 112 3.66 -18.60 -14.27
CA LEU A 112 2.29 -19.12 -14.41
C LEU A 112 2.23 -20.65 -14.42
N ASP A 113 3.22 -21.31 -15.01
CA ASP A 113 3.35 -22.77 -15.12
C ASP A 113 3.69 -23.46 -13.78
N THR A 114 4.15 -22.69 -12.78
CA THR A 114 4.50 -23.19 -11.44
C THR A 114 3.43 -22.93 -10.39
N LEU A 115 2.35 -22.21 -10.72
CA LEU A 115 1.29 -21.77 -9.78
C LEU A 115 0.76 -22.92 -8.91
N PHE A 116 0.46 -24.07 -9.52
CA PHE A 116 -0.09 -25.23 -8.81
C PHE A 116 0.98 -26.24 -8.34
N LYS A 117 2.25 -26.10 -8.76
CA LYS A 117 3.35 -26.99 -8.34
C LYS A 117 3.72 -26.77 -6.87
N GLN A 118 3.54 -25.56 -6.35
CA GLN A 118 3.82 -25.21 -4.96
C GLN A 118 2.92 -25.96 -3.94
N PHE A 119 1.84 -26.59 -4.41
CA PHE A 119 0.92 -27.37 -3.60
C PHE A 119 1.36 -28.82 -3.33
N ALA A 120 2.42 -29.30 -3.99
CA ALA A 120 2.86 -30.70 -3.88
C ALA A 120 3.63 -31.02 -2.58
N HIS A 121 4.05 -30.02 -1.78
CA HIS A 121 5.02 -30.19 -0.68
C HIS A 121 4.52 -29.80 0.73
N LYS A 122 3.20 -29.77 1.00
CA LYS A 122 2.66 -29.36 2.32
C LYS A 122 1.58 -30.30 2.88
N ASP A 123 1.55 -30.45 4.21
CA ASP A 123 0.68 -31.35 4.97
C ASP A 123 -0.83 -31.02 4.96
N LYS A 124 -1.25 -29.87 4.39
CA LYS A 124 -2.66 -29.48 4.21
C LYS A 124 -2.99 -29.32 2.73
N PRO A 125 -4.12 -29.88 2.23
CA PRO A 125 -4.51 -29.74 0.84
C PRO A 125 -4.82 -28.28 0.52
N GLN A 126 -3.98 -27.66 -0.30
CA GLN A 126 -4.18 -26.30 -0.78
C GLN A 126 -5.04 -26.33 -2.05
N ARG A 127 -6.22 -25.71 -1.99
CA ARG A 127 -7.26 -25.79 -3.02
C ARG A 127 -7.32 -24.52 -3.86
N MET A 128 -7.28 -23.36 -3.24
CA MET A 128 -7.66 -22.09 -3.86
C MET A 128 -6.49 -21.10 -3.98
N ILE A 129 -6.26 -20.65 -5.22
CA ILE A 129 -5.41 -19.51 -5.56
C ILE A 129 -6.30 -18.31 -5.87
N LEU A 130 -6.04 -17.18 -5.22
CA LEU A 130 -6.66 -15.90 -5.52
C LEU A 130 -5.62 -14.97 -6.13
N THR A 131 -5.78 -14.63 -7.41
CA THR A 131 -4.92 -13.68 -8.12
C THR A 131 -5.55 -12.30 -8.13
N ASN A 132 -4.92 -11.38 -7.42
CA ASN A 132 -5.27 -9.99 -7.40
C ASN A 132 -4.53 -9.22 -8.49
N GLY A 133 -5.18 -8.19 -8.99
CA GLY A 133 -4.58 -7.26 -9.92
C GLY A 133 -5.52 -6.12 -10.21
N ILE A 134 -4.98 -4.92 -10.37
CA ILE A 134 -5.77 -3.75 -10.74
C ILE A 134 -6.40 -3.90 -12.13
N ALA A 135 -7.29 -2.98 -12.49
CA ALA A 135 -7.87 -2.95 -13.83
C ALA A 135 -6.76 -2.85 -14.90
N GLY A 136 -6.96 -3.52 -16.04
CA GLY A 136 -6.05 -3.44 -17.19
C GLY A 136 -4.69 -4.12 -17.05
N ILE A 137 -4.37 -4.70 -15.89
CA ILE A 137 -3.05 -5.28 -15.60
C ILE A 137 -2.76 -6.58 -16.37
N GLY A 138 -3.77 -7.18 -17.00
CA GLY A 138 -3.63 -8.41 -17.80
C GLY A 138 -4.07 -9.70 -17.10
N LYS A 139 -4.91 -9.64 -16.04
CA LYS A 139 -5.45 -10.83 -15.35
C LYS A 139 -6.05 -11.87 -16.31
N SER A 140 -7.02 -11.47 -17.14
CA SER A 140 -7.66 -12.38 -18.09
C SER A 140 -6.69 -12.88 -19.17
N PHE A 141 -5.73 -12.06 -19.62
CA PHE A 141 -4.69 -12.51 -20.56
C PHE A 141 -3.76 -13.56 -19.94
N ALA A 142 -3.48 -13.47 -18.63
CA ALA A 142 -2.71 -14.49 -17.90
C ALA A 142 -3.46 -15.82 -17.85
N VAL A 143 -4.77 -15.79 -17.58
CA VAL A 143 -5.65 -16.97 -17.60
C VAL A 143 -5.71 -17.59 -18.99
N GLN A 144 -5.93 -16.77 -20.02
CA GLN A 144 -5.97 -17.24 -21.41
C GLN A 144 -4.65 -17.89 -21.82
N LYS A 145 -3.51 -17.29 -21.44
CA LYS A 145 -2.18 -17.85 -21.73
C LYS A 145 -1.96 -19.18 -21.02
N PHE A 146 -2.36 -19.29 -19.75
CA PHE A 146 -2.26 -20.53 -18.98
C PHE A 146 -3.09 -21.65 -19.62
N ILE A 147 -4.33 -21.36 -20.01
CA ILE A 147 -5.21 -22.36 -20.66
C ILE A 147 -4.64 -22.78 -22.01
N LEU A 148 -4.12 -21.84 -22.81
CA LEU A 148 -3.52 -22.15 -24.10
C LEU A 148 -2.28 -23.05 -23.97
N ASP A 149 -1.40 -22.76 -23.01
CA ASP A 149 -0.21 -23.57 -22.77
C ASP A 149 -0.55 -24.97 -22.22
N TRP A 150 -1.58 -25.10 -21.37
CA TRP A 150 -2.12 -26.39 -20.92
C TRP A 150 -2.66 -27.19 -22.10
N ALA A 151 -3.45 -26.53 -22.95
CA ALA A 151 -4.10 -27.19 -24.06
C ALA A 151 -3.08 -27.65 -25.12
N GLU A 152 -1.94 -26.97 -25.23
CA GLU A 152 -0.79 -27.31 -26.08
C GLU A 152 0.22 -28.26 -25.44
N GLU A 153 -0.06 -28.73 -24.22
CA GLU A 153 0.79 -29.70 -23.51
C GLU A 153 2.21 -29.20 -23.24
N LYS A 154 2.39 -27.87 -23.06
CA LYS A 154 3.70 -27.24 -22.84
C LYS A 154 4.26 -27.42 -21.44
N PHE A 155 3.44 -27.78 -20.46
CA PHE A 155 3.91 -28.08 -19.12
C PHE A 155 3.44 -29.47 -18.68
N GLU A 156 4.36 -30.22 -18.08
CA GLU A 156 4.17 -31.54 -17.48
C GLU A 156 3.35 -31.44 -16.18
N GLN A 157 2.10 -31.00 -16.28
CA GLN A 157 1.16 -31.05 -15.17
C GLN A 157 0.21 -32.24 -15.39
N ASP A 158 0.12 -33.12 -14.39
CA ASP A 158 -0.90 -34.16 -14.26
C ASP A 158 -2.30 -33.52 -14.05
N VAL A 159 -2.79 -32.75 -15.03
CA VAL A 159 -4.10 -32.08 -15.00
C VAL A 159 -4.94 -32.60 -16.15
N ASP A 160 -6.05 -33.25 -15.79
CA ASP A 160 -6.98 -33.90 -16.69
C ASP A 160 -7.88 -32.87 -17.38
N PHE A 161 -8.47 -31.96 -16.61
CA PHE A 161 -9.44 -30.98 -17.09
C PHE A 161 -9.14 -29.58 -16.56
N VAL A 162 -9.22 -28.58 -17.44
CA VAL A 162 -9.19 -27.17 -17.08
C VAL A 162 -10.49 -26.54 -17.55
N PHE A 163 -11.39 -26.23 -16.61
CA PHE A 163 -12.64 -25.55 -16.91
C PHE A 163 -12.49 -24.05 -16.70
N PHE A 164 -12.78 -23.28 -17.73
CA PHE A 164 -12.83 -21.83 -17.68
C PHE A 164 -14.27 -21.35 -17.53
N LEU A 165 -14.55 -20.57 -16.48
CA LEU A 165 -15.83 -19.91 -16.23
C LEU A 165 -15.59 -18.42 -15.99
N ALA A 166 -16.10 -17.57 -16.86
CA ALA A 166 -15.99 -16.12 -16.69
C ALA A 166 -17.18 -15.58 -15.88
N PHE A 167 -16.93 -14.78 -14.85
CA PHE A 167 -17.98 -14.22 -13.99
C PHE A 167 -18.96 -13.30 -14.73
N ARG A 168 -18.47 -12.59 -15.75
CA ARG A 168 -19.30 -11.80 -16.69
C ARG A 168 -20.37 -12.63 -17.40
N GLU A 169 -20.08 -13.92 -17.66
CA GLU A 169 -21.00 -14.84 -18.32
C GLU A 169 -21.90 -15.58 -17.30
N LEU A 170 -21.35 -15.89 -16.11
CA LEU A 170 -22.07 -16.62 -15.05
C LEU A 170 -23.33 -15.89 -14.58
N HIS A 171 -23.35 -14.56 -14.57
CA HIS A 171 -24.55 -13.79 -14.21
C HIS A 171 -25.74 -14.05 -15.14
N MET A 172 -25.48 -14.46 -16.40
CA MET A 172 -26.53 -14.73 -17.38
C MET A 172 -27.22 -16.08 -17.18
N CYS A 173 -26.63 -16.97 -16.36
CA CYS A 173 -27.24 -18.23 -16.00
C CYS A 173 -28.40 -18.00 -15.02
N LYS A 174 -29.61 -17.79 -15.55
CA LYS A 174 -30.84 -17.66 -14.76
C LYS A 174 -31.39 -19.02 -14.34
N GLY A 175 -32.08 -19.05 -13.19
CA GLY A 175 -32.76 -20.23 -12.65
C GLY A 175 -31.82 -21.19 -11.91
N GLU A 176 -32.37 -22.33 -11.50
CA GLU A 176 -31.61 -23.38 -10.80
C GLU A 176 -30.91 -24.31 -11.79
N LYS A 177 -29.59 -24.47 -11.63
CA LYS A 177 -28.75 -25.34 -12.44
C LYS A 177 -27.88 -26.23 -11.55
N SER A 178 -27.38 -27.32 -12.11
CA SER A 178 -26.33 -28.13 -11.49
C SER A 178 -24.96 -27.72 -12.00
N LEU A 179 -23.89 -28.04 -11.27
CA LEU A 179 -22.53 -27.72 -11.72
C LEU A 179 -22.22 -28.38 -13.08
N LEU A 180 -22.67 -29.62 -13.29
CA LEU A 180 -22.54 -30.31 -14.58
C LEU A 180 -23.18 -29.53 -15.73
N GLN A 181 -24.38 -28.97 -15.51
CA GLN A 181 -25.06 -28.18 -16.53
C GLN A 181 -24.27 -26.90 -16.83
N VAL A 182 -23.77 -26.20 -15.81
CA VAL A 182 -22.95 -25.00 -16.00
C VAL A 182 -21.67 -25.33 -16.76
N LEU A 183 -20.99 -26.44 -16.46
CA LEU A 183 -19.78 -26.84 -17.18
C LEU A 183 -20.05 -27.14 -18.65
N ILE A 184 -21.16 -27.82 -18.98
CA ILE A 184 -21.54 -28.11 -20.37
C ILE A 184 -21.95 -26.85 -21.12
N ASP A 185 -22.68 -25.95 -20.46
CA ASP A 185 -23.12 -24.69 -21.06
C ASP A 185 -21.90 -23.84 -21.50
N PHE A 186 -20.84 -23.81 -20.69
CA PHE A 186 -19.59 -23.11 -21.00
C PHE A 186 -18.66 -23.87 -21.95
N HIS A 187 -18.77 -25.20 -21.98
CA HIS A 187 -17.91 -26.11 -22.77
C HIS A 187 -18.76 -27.09 -23.59
N PRO A 188 -19.48 -26.61 -24.63
CA PRO A 188 -20.44 -27.41 -25.40
C PRO A 188 -19.81 -28.56 -26.21
N SER A 189 -18.46 -28.61 -26.29
CA SER A 189 -17.73 -29.74 -26.85
C SER A 189 -17.81 -31.01 -26.00
N LEU A 190 -18.26 -30.89 -24.75
CA LEU A 190 -18.43 -31.98 -23.78
C LEU A 190 -19.89 -32.38 -23.62
N GLN A 191 -20.13 -33.64 -23.27
CA GLN A 191 -21.46 -34.19 -22.96
C GLN A 191 -21.57 -34.58 -21.48
N LEU A 192 -22.81 -34.70 -20.97
CA LEU A 192 -23.07 -35.16 -19.59
C LEU A 192 -22.39 -36.50 -19.26
N ASN A 193 -22.32 -37.42 -20.22
CA ASN A 193 -21.67 -38.71 -20.05
C ASN A 193 -20.15 -38.59 -19.91
N ASP A 194 -19.54 -37.55 -20.47
CA ASP A 194 -18.09 -37.30 -20.41
C ASP A 194 -17.63 -36.85 -19.01
N LEU A 195 -18.56 -36.39 -18.17
CA LEU A 195 -18.29 -35.78 -16.85
C LEU A 195 -18.71 -36.64 -15.65
N LYS A 196 -19.19 -37.87 -15.90
CA LYS A 196 -19.72 -38.76 -14.83
C LYS A 196 -18.69 -39.20 -13.80
N SER A 197 -17.39 -39.14 -14.12
CA SER A 197 -16.28 -39.51 -13.23
C SER A 197 -15.39 -38.34 -12.84
N LEU A 198 -15.90 -37.09 -12.93
CA LEU A 198 -15.09 -35.89 -12.69
C LEU A 198 -14.47 -35.84 -11.28
N GLU A 199 -15.14 -36.42 -10.29
CA GLU A 199 -14.67 -36.50 -8.89
C GLU A 199 -13.36 -37.28 -8.71
N GLN A 200 -13.00 -38.15 -9.67
CA GLN A 200 -11.78 -38.98 -9.66
C GLN A 200 -10.65 -38.38 -10.50
N THR A 201 -10.83 -37.18 -11.05
CA THR A 201 -9.88 -36.55 -11.98
C THR A 201 -9.22 -35.32 -11.37
N ARG A 202 -7.98 -35.04 -11.78
CA ARG A 202 -7.28 -33.82 -11.39
C ARG A 202 -7.79 -32.66 -12.24
N THR A 203 -8.65 -31.85 -11.64
CA THR A 203 -9.37 -30.76 -12.32
C THR A 203 -8.94 -29.41 -11.78
N ILE A 204 -8.73 -28.46 -12.68
CA ILE A 204 -8.61 -27.03 -12.36
C ILE A 204 -9.88 -26.32 -12.82
N VAL A 205 -10.51 -25.56 -11.92
CA VAL A 205 -11.61 -24.64 -12.26
C VAL A 205 -11.11 -23.21 -12.12
N ILE A 206 -11.12 -22.50 -13.24
CA ILE A 206 -10.71 -21.09 -13.31
C ILE A 206 -11.96 -20.22 -13.35
N LEU A 207 -12.08 -19.33 -12.35
CA LEU A 207 -13.13 -18.34 -12.24
C LEU A 207 -12.54 -16.95 -12.53
N ASP A 208 -12.70 -16.46 -13.77
CA ASP A 208 -12.08 -15.20 -14.20
C ASP A 208 -13.01 -14.00 -13.98
N GLY A 209 -12.45 -12.93 -13.40
CA GLY A 209 -13.11 -11.62 -13.30
C GLY A 209 -14.16 -11.51 -12.19
N PHE A 210 -13.87 -11.93 -10.95
CA PHE A 210 -14.86 -11.88 -9.86
C PHE A 210 -15.43 -10.47 -9.61
N ASP A 211 -14.63 -9.44 -9.85
CA ASP A 211 -15.05 -8.03 -9.78
C ASP A 211 -16.02 -7.56 -10.86
N GLU A 212 -16.28 -8.41 -11.86
CA GLU A 212 -17.23 -8.20 -12.96
C GLU A 212 -18.57 -8.88 -12.67
N SER A 213 -18.69 -9.59 -11.55
CA SER A 213 -19.92 -10.29 -11.18
C SER A 213 -20.97 -9.35 -10.59
N ARG A 214 -22.22 -9.49 -11.04
CA ARG A 214 -23.39 -8.96 -10.32
C ARG A 214 -24.00 -10.00 -9.35
N LEU A 215 -23.38 -11.17 -9.20
CA LEU A 215 -23.82 -12.20 -8.26
C LEU A 215 -23.35 -11.84 -6.85
N GLN A 216 -24.26 -11.95 -5.86
CA GLN A 216 -23.92 -11.79 -4.46
C GLN A 216 -23.63 -13.16 -3.86
N LEU A 217 -22.38 -13.43 -3.50
CA LEU A 217 -21.97 -14.70 -2.91
C LEU A 217 -22.15 -14.67 -1.39
N ASP A 218 -23.21 -15.28 -0.89
CA ASP A 218 -23.47 -15.40 0.56
C ASP A 218 -22.78 -16.65 1.13
N PHE A 219 -21.65 -16.44 1.81
CA PHE A 219 -20.90 -17.51 2.46
C PHE A 219 -21.50 -17.99 3.79
N ASP A 220 -22.43 -17.24 4.38
CA ASP A 220 -22.98 -17.51 5.72
C ASP A 220 -24.33 -18.22 5.63
N ASN A 221 -25.22 -17.82 4.72
CA ASN A 221 -26.57 -18.39 4.58
C ASN A 221 -26.77 -19.30 3.36
N SER A 222 -25.69 -19.78 2.73
CA SER A 222 -25.76 -20.68 1.56
C SER A 222 -26.29 -22.08 1.89
N LYS A 223 -27.20 -22.59 1.06
CA LYS A 223 -27.66 -23.99 1.13
C LYS A 223 -26.48 -24.91 0.82
N THR A 224 -26.13 -25.79 1.76
CA THR A 224 -25.03 -26.74 1.57
C THR A 224 -25.44 -27.83 0.59
N ILE A 225 -24.63 -28.01 -0.44
CA ILE A 225 -24.82 -29.05 -1.46
C ILE A 225 -23.50 -29.79 -1.68
N THR A 226 -23.56 -31.10 -1.88
CA THR A 226 -22.36 -31.95 -1.99
C THR A 226 -22.25 -32.67 -3.34
N SER A 227 -23.34 -32.75 -4.11
CA SER A 227 -23.37 -33.43 -5.40
C SER A 227 -23.23 -32.45 -6.57
N ILE A 228 -22.41 -32.82 -7.55
CA ILE A 228 -22.30 -32.11 -8.84
C ILE A 228 -23.60 -32.10 -9.68
N SER A 229 -24.55 -32.97 -9.34
CA SER A 229 -25.84 -33.11 -10.04
C SER A 229 -26.99 -32.36 -9.37
N GLU A 230 -26.81 -31.90 -8.13
CA GLU A 230 -27.85 -31.14 -7.41
C GLU A 230 -28.06 -29.76 -8.07
N ARG A 231 -29.32 -29.33 -8.16
CA ARG A 231 -29.69 -28.04 -8.76
C ARG A 231 -29.88 -26.98 -7.69
N THR A 232 -29.29 -25.81 -7.91
CA THR A 232 -29.44 -24.62 -7.08
C THR A 232 -29.12 -23.37 -7.90
N THR A 233 -29.30 -22.18 -7.32
CA THR A 233 -28.84 -20.92 -7.90
C THR A 233 -27.32 -20.91 -8.13
N VAL A 234 -26.85 -20.17 -9.14
CA VAL A 234 -25.43 -20.18 -9.54
C VAL A 234 -24.51 -19.58 -8.47
N ASP A 235 -24.96 -18.54 -7.77
CA ASP A 235 -24.31 -17.98 -6.57
C ASP A 235 -24.05 -19.08 -5.52
N ASN A 236 -25.07 -19.88 -5.18
CA ASN A 236 -24.94 -20.96 -4.22
C ASN A 236 -24.03 -22.11 -4.73
N LEU A 237 -24.07 -22.43 -6.03
CA LEU A 237 -23.11 -23.39 -6.64
C LEU A 237 -21.66 -22.93 -6.44
N LEU A 238 -21.37 -21.66 -6.74
CA LEU A 238 -20.02 -21.09 -6.64
C LEU A 238 -19.53 -21.04 -5.19
N VAL A 239 -20.40 -20.68 -4.24
CA VAL A 239 -20.05 -20.70 -2.82
C VAL A 239 -19.70 -22.12 -2.36
N ASN A 240 -20.49 -23.13 -2.73
CA ASN A 240 -20.21 -24.52 -2.37
C ASN A 240 -18.98 -25.10 -3.07
N LEU A 241 -18.68 -24.64 -4.29
CA LEU A 241 -17.43 -24.94 -4.98
C LEU A 241 -16.24 -24.32 -4.25
N ILE A 242 -16.32 -23.06 -3.81
CA ILE A 242 -15.24 -22.37 -3.08
C ILE A 242 -15.02 -23.00 -1.69
N LYS A 243 -16.10 -23.32 -0.98
CA LYS A 243 -16.06 -24.02 0.33
C LYS A 243 -15.46 -25.43 0.24
N GLY A 244 -15.48 -26.04 -0.95
CA GLY A 244 -15.00 -27.40 -1.18
C GLY A 244 -16.02 -28.50 -0.93
N ASN A 245 -17.30 -28.14 -0.78
CA ASN A 245 -18.39 -29.11 -0.65
C ASN A 245 -18.64 -29.86 -1.97
N ILE A 246 -18.42 -29.18 -3.10
CA ILE A 246 -18.50 -29.76 -4.45
C ILE A 246 -17.09 -29.85 -5.03
N LEU A 247 -16.78 -30.98 -5.69
CA LEU A 247 -15.46 -31.28 -6.26
C LEU A 247 -14.32 -31.04 -5.25
N PRO A 248 -14.25 -31.79 -4.13
CA PRO A 248 -13.29 -31.55 -3.04
C PRO A 248 -11.82 -31.55 -3.49
N ASN A 249 -11.49 -32.31 -4.54
CA ASN A 249 -10.14 -32.47 -5.08
C ASN A 249 -9.76 -31.47 -6.19
N ALA A 250 -10.68 -30.58 -6.62
CA ALA A 250 -10.39 -29.63 -7.68
C ALA A 250 -9.58 -28.43 -7.16
N ASN A 251 -8.57 -28.02 -7.92
CA ASN A 251 -7.89 -26.75 -7.68
C ASN A 251 -8.72 -25.60 -8.26
N ILE A 252 -8.85 -24.52 -7.50
CA ILE A 252 -9.61 -23.34 -7.90
C ILE A 252 -8.65 -22.18 -8.10
N TRP A 253 -8.80 -21.47 -9.22
CA TRP A 253 -8.09 -20.24 -9.47
C TRP A 253 -9.08 -19.12 -9.75
N ILE A 254 -9.11 -18.12 -8.87
CA ILE A 254 -9.97 -16.95 -9.03
C ILE A 254 -9.10 -15.74 -9.36
N THR A 255 -9.49 -14.96 -10.37
CA THR A 255 -8.90 -13.65 -10.62
C THR A 255 -9.87 -12.54 -10.17
N SER A 256 -9.35 -11.49 -9.55
CA SER A 256 -10.19 -10.37 -9.11
C SER A 256 -9.40 -9.08 -8.93
N ARG A 257 -10.12 -7.96 -8.91
CA ARG A 257 -9.64 -6.70 -8.34
C ARG A 257 -9.58 -6.78 -6.80
N PRO A 258 -8.56 -6.19 -6.15
CA PRO A 258 -8.42 -6.26 -4.69
C PRO A 258 -9.67 -5.87 -3.89
N ALA A 259 -10.45 -4.87 -4.32
CA ALA A 259 -11.64 -4.46 -3.58
C ALA A 259 -12.75 -5.53 -3.58
N ALA A 260 -12.92 -6.26 -4.69
CA ALA A 260 -13.90 -7.34 -4.79
C ALA A 260 -13.41 -8.62 -4.12
N ALA A 261 -12.10 -8.91 -4.21
CA ALA A 261 -11.45 -10.07 -3.61
C ALA A 261 -11.77 -10.24 -2.11
N ASN A 262 -11.93 -9.13 -1.38
CA ASN A 262 -12.24 -9.12 0.05
C ASN A 262 -13.63 -9.70 0.41
N GLN A 263 -14.52 -9.88 -0.57
CA GLN A 263 -15.80 -10.56 -0.34
C GLN A 263 -15.62 -12.07 -0.09
N ILE A 264 -14.47 -12.63 -0.47
CA ILE A 264 -14.15 -14.04 -0.25
C ILE A 264 -13.47 -14.15 1.12
N PRO A 265 -14.02 -14.93 2.08
CA PRO A 265 -13.39 -15.08 3.39
C PRO A 265 -11.99 -15.68 3.30
N ALA A 266 -11.02 -15.05 3.95
CA ALA A 266 -9.60 -15.45 3.91
C ALA A 266 -9.35 -16.91 4.33
N LYS A 267 -10.21 -17.48 5.18
CA LYS A 267 -10.16 -18.90 5.59
C LYS A 267 -10.26 -19.90 4.43
N TYR A 268 -10.82 -19.50 3.28
CA TYR A 268 -10.94 -20.35 2.10
C TYR A 268 -9.81 -20.12 1.08
N VAL A 269 -8.96 -19.10 1.27
CA VAL A 269 -7.90 -18.72 0.34
C VAL A 269 -6.57 -19.28 0.83
N ASN A 270 -5.97 -20.19 0.06
CA ASN A 270 -4.71 -20.83 0.45
C ASN A 270 -3.48 -20.04 0.00
N MET A 271 -3.57 -19.37 -1.15
CA MET A 271 -2.48 -18.62 -1.75
C MET A 271 -3.05 -17.37 -2.41
N VAL A 272 -2.45 -16.22 -2.12
CA VAL A 272 -2.74 -14.98 -2.83
C VAL A 272 -1.57 -14.70 -3.76
N THR A 273 -1.86 -14.40 -5.02
CA THR A 273 -0.86 -13.89 -5.97
C THR A 273 -1.28 -12.50 -6.43
N GLU A 274 -0.32 -11.67 -6.80
CA GLU A 274 -0.58 -10.31 -7.28
C GLU A 274 0.16 -10.10 -8.61
N ILE A 275 -0.60 -9.74 -9.65
CA ILE A 275 -0.05 -9.31 -10.93
C ILE A 275 0.35 -7.85 -10.81
N ARG A 276 1.62 -7.59 -11.11
CA ARG A 276 2.28 -6.28 -10.97
C ARG A 276 2.43 -5.53 -12.30
N GLY A 277 2.12 -6.19 -13.41
CA GLY A 277 2.22 -5.61 -14.76
C GLY A 277 3.55 -5.88 -15.43
N PHE A 278 4.03 -4.91 -16.22
CA PHE A 278 5.30 -4.95 -16.94
C PHE A 278 6.41 -4.25 -16.17
N ASN A 279 7.57 -4.92 -16.08
CA ASN A 279 8.82 -4.27 -15.73
C ASN A 279 9.41 -3.48 -16.92
N ASP A 280 10.50 -2.75 -16.69
CA ASP A 280 11.11 -1.88 -17.72
C ASP A 280 11.57 -2.66 -18.96
N ALA A 281 12.11 -3.86 -18.79
CA ALA A 281 12.48 -4.72 -19.91
C ALA A 281 11.24 -5.21 -20.69
N GLN A 282 10.18 -5.59 -19.98
CA GLN A 282 8.91 -6.07 -20.56
C GLN A 282 8.16 -4.96 -21.29
N LYS A 283 8.21 -3.71 -20.79
CA LYS A 283 7.67 -2.54 -21.50
C LYS A 283 8.32 -2.40 -22.87
N VAL A 284 9.65 -2.42 -22.92
CA VAL A 284 10.43 -2.34 -24.17
C VAL A 284 10.13 -3.54 -25.09
N GLU A 285 10.10 -4.75 -24.55
CA GLU A 285 9.73 -5.97 -25.29
C GLU A 285 8.34 -5.85 -25.93
N TYR A 286 7.36 -5.38 -25.16
CA TYR A 286 6.00 -5.18 -25.63
C TYR A 286 5.94 -4.21 -26.81
N PHE A 287 6.52 -3.01 -26.68
CA PHE A 287 6.50 -2.02 -27.76
C PHE A 287 7.20 -2.53 -29.03
N ARG A 288 8.36 -3.20 -28.89
CA ARG A 288 9.08 -3.79 -30.03
C ARG A 288 8.29 -4.90 -30.72
N LYS A 289 7.64 -5.79 -29.96
CA LYS A 289 6.77 -6.84 -30.52
C LYS A 289 5.61 -6.22 -31.32
N ARG A 290 4.95 -5.21 -30.75
CA ARG A 290 3.75 -4.59 -31.35
C ARG A 290 4.03 -3.74 -32.55
N LEU A 291 5.10 -2.97 -32.49
CA LEU A 291 5.54 -2.09 -33.56
C LEU A 291 6.62 -2.76 -34.42
N SER A 292 6.71 -4.09 -34.39
CA SER A 292 7.72 -4.86 -35.13
C SER A 292 7.78 -4.57 -36.64
N PRO A 293 6.69 -4.22 -37.36
CA PRO A 293 6.80 -3.81 -38.76
C PRO A 293 7.58 -2.50 -38.97
N ASP A 294 7.78 -1.70 -37.91
CA ASP A 294 8.42 -0.38 -37.93
C ASP A 294 9.20 -0.13 -36.62
N LEU A 295 10.40 -0.72 -36.52
CA LEU A 295 11.26 -0.58 -35.34
C LEU A 295 11.68 0.87 -35.06
N SER A 296 11.73 1.73 -36.10
CA SER A 296 12.07 3.15 -35.92
C SER A 296 10.99 3.88 -35.11
N LEU A 297 9.72 3.60 -35.43
CA LEU A 297 8.58 4.08 -34.66
C LEU A 297 8.57 3.48 -33.25
N ALA A 298 8.91 2.20 -33.10
CA ALA A 298 9.00 1.54 -31.80
C ALA A 298 9.98 2.27 -30.86
N GLU A 299 11.20 2.57 -31.34
CA GLU A 299 12.21 3.27 -30.53
C GLU A 299 11.81 4.72 -30.23
N ARG A 300 11.12 5.42 -31.16
CA ARG A 300 10.56 6.76 -30.89
C ARG A 300 9.50 6.72 -29.78
N VAL A 301 8.60 5.73 -29.80
CA VAL A 301 7.57 5.54 -28.76
C VAL A 301 8.21 5.22 -27.42
N ILE A 302 9.18 4.29 -27.38
CA ILE A 302 9.90 3.92 -26.16
C ILE A 302 10.61 5.16 -25.58
N SER A 303 11.35 5.90 -26.41
CA SER A 303 12.06 7.11 -25.98
C SER A 303 11.10 8.17 -25.43
N HIS A 304 9.95 8.38 -26.09
CA HIS A 304 8.96 9.34 -25.60
C HIS A 304 8.34 8.92 -24.26
N ILE A 305 7.99 7.64 -24.10
CA ILE A 305 7.44 7.12 -22.84
C ILE A 305 8.47 7.25 -21.72
N GLN A 306 9.73 6.85 -21.95
CA GLN A 306 10.81 6.97 -20.98
C GLN A 306 11.16 8.43 -20.64
N SER A 307 10.89 9.38 -21.53
CA SER A 307 11.09 10.81 -21.26
C SER A 307 10.05 11.38 -20.29
N SER A 308 8.91 10.72 -20.12
CA SER A 308 7.81 11.15 -19.24
C SER A 308 7.59 10.14 -18.12
N GLN A 309 8.03 10.48 -16.91
CA GLN A 309 7.90 9.61 -15.74
C GLN A 309 6.46 9.14 -15.47
N THR A 310 5.47 10.03 -15.63
CA THR A 310 4.05 9.67 -15.45
C THR A 310 3.62 8.62 -16.47
N LEU A 311 3.96 8.81 -17.76
CA LEU A 311 3.60 7.86 -18.82
C LEU A 311 4.31 6.53 -18.66
N ASP A 312 5.60 6.55 -18.32
CA ASP A 312 6.39 5.33 -18.10
C ASP A 312 5.85 4.47 -16.96
N MET A 313 5.44 5.10 -15.85
CA MET A 313 4.79 4.39 -14.74
C MET A 313 3.44 3.83 -15.16
N MET A 314 2.63 4.60 -15.89
CA MET A 314 1.34 4.12 -16.36
C MET A 314 1.50 2.91 -17.29
N CYS A 315 2.53 2.92 -18.14
CA CYS A 315 2.88 1.78 -19.01
C CYS A 315 3.36 0.54 -18.27
N GLN A 316 3.54 0.56 -16.95
CA GLN A 316 3.66 -0.69 -16.20
C GLN A 316 2.35 -1.47 -16.24
N ILE A 317 1.21 -0.82 -16.47
CA ILE A 317 -0.05 -1.49 -16.76
C ILE A 317 -0.15 -1.71 -18.28
N PRO A 318 -0.26 -2.97 -18.75
CA PRO A 318 -0.27 -3.30 -20.18
C PRO A 318 -1.32 -2.53 -21.00
N ILE A 319 -2.48 -2.20 -20.43
CA ILE A 319 -3.50 -1.43 -21.15
C ILE A 319 -3.00 -0.04 -21.56
N PHE A 320 -2.17 0.61 -20.74
CA PHE A 320 -1.61 1.91 -21.10
C PHE A 320 -0.54 1.77 -22.18
N CYS A 321 0.25 0.70 -22.19
CA CYS A 321 1.11 0.40 -23.34
C CYS A 321 0.31 0.26 -24.63
N TRP A 322 -0.83 -0.44 -24.57
CA TRP A 322 -1.71 -0.61 -25.72
C TRP A 322 -2.33 0.72 -26.19
N ILE A 323 -2.83 1.56 -25.27
CA ILE A 323 -3.32 2.92 -25.58
C ILE A 323 -2.21 3.76 -26.23
N SER A 324 -1.00 3.73 -25.67
CA SER A 324 0.16 4.46 -26.19
C SER A 324 0.55 4.00 -27.59
N VAL A 325 0.51 2.70 -27.89
CA VAL A 325 0.77 2.19 -29.25
C VAL A 325 -0.24 2.78 -30.24
N ILE A 326 -1.54 2.71 -29.95
CA ILE A 326 -2.58 3.22 -30.86
C ILE A 326 -2.39 4.72 -31.08
N LEU A 327 -2.23 5.46 -30.00
CA LEU A 327 -2.12 6.91 -30.02
C LEU A 327 -0.88 7.37 -30.79
N PHE A 328 0.30 6.89 -30.38
CA PHE A 328 1.56 7.38 -30.92
C PHE A 328 1.89 6.83 -32.30
N GLN A 329 1.27 5.72 -32.71
CA GLN A 329 1.34 5.28 -34.10
C GLN A 329 0.73 6.31 -35.05
N ASP A 330 -0.36 6.98 -34.68
CA ASP A 330 -0.94 8.06 -35.51
C ASP A 330 -0.20 9.39 -35.31
N VAL A 331 0.19 9.73 -34.07
CA VAL A 331 0.87 11.00 -33.77
C VAL A 331 2.23 11.08 -34.45
N PHE A 332 3.05 10.02 -34.39
CA PHE A 332 4.40 10.04 -34.96
C PHE A 332 4.48 9.69 -36.45
N ARG A 333 3.38 9.21 -37.05
CA ARG A 333 3.23 9.04 -38.50
C ARG A 333 2.58 10.24 -39.20
N GLY A 334 2.03 11.20 -38.45
CA GLY A 334 1.52 12.47 -38.98
C GLY A 334 2.62 13.54 -39.11
N ASP A 335 2.26 14.69 -39.69
CA ASP A 335 3.15 15.85 -39.89
C ASP A 335 3.90 16.27 -38.61
N GLU A 336 5.11 16.81 -38.81
CA GLU A 336 6.09 17.22 -37.79
C GLU A 336 5.58 18.25 -36.75
N GLU A 337 4.36 18.79 -36.92
CA GLU A 337 3.72 19.80 -36.05
C GLU A 337 2.75 19.24 -34.98
N ALA A 338 2.52 17.92 -34.90
CA ALA A 338 1.60 17.37 -33.90
C ALA A 338 2.16 17.48 -32.46
N GLU A 339 1.61 18.39 -31.66
CA GLU A 339 1.92 18.49 -30.22
C GLU A 339 1.69 17.13 -29.52
N THR A 340 2.70 16.67 -28.78
CA THR A 340 2.60 15.45 -27.98
C THR A 340 1.80 15.72 -26.71
N PRO A 341 0.87 14.83 -26.33
CA PRO A 341 0.06 15.02 -25.13
C PRO A 341 0.94 15.05 -23.87
N LYS A 342 0.73 16.06 -23.03
CA LYS A 342 1.51 16.30 -21.80
C LYS A 342 0.80 15.83 -20.53
N THR A 343 -0.53 15.73 -20.58
CA THR A 343 -1.37 15.27 -19.46
C THR A 343 -2.10 13.99 -19.82
N LEU A 344 -2.55 13.23 -18.82
CA LEU A 344 -3.33 12.03 -19.06
C LEU A 344 -4.68 12.35 -19.71
N THR A 345 -5.28 13.49 -19.36
CA THR A 345 -6.52 13.98 -19.95
C THR A 345 -6.33 14.27 -21.44
N GLU A 346 -5.23 14.92 -21.82
CA GLU A 346 -4.90 15.16 -23.22
C GLU A 346 -4.61 13.85 -23.96
N MET A 347 -3.90 12.90 -23.32
CA MET A 347 -3.66 11.57 -23.88
C MET A 347 -4.97 10.84 -24.20
N MET A 348 -5.95 10.87 -23.29
CA MET A 348 -7.27 10.26 -23.50
C MET A 348 -8.10 11.01 -24.56
N ALA A 349 -8.02 12.34 -24.59
CA ALA A 349 -8.67 13.16 -25.61
C ALA A 349 -8.13 12.85 -27.01
N HIS A 350 -6.81 12.76 -27.17
CA HIS A 350 -6.19 12.37 -28.42
C HIS A 350 -6.51 10.92 -28.78
N PHE A 351 -6.50 10.01 -27.81
CA PHE A 351 -6.87 8.61 -28.03
C PHE A 351 -8.30 8.52 -28.59
N LEU A 352 -9.27 9.17 -27.97
CA LEU A 352 -10.65 9.25 -28.46
C LEU A 352 -10.74 9.80 -29.90
N PHE A 353 -10.00 10.88 -30.16
CA PHE A 353 -9.96 11.47 -31.50
C PHE A 353 -9.38 10.49 -32.55
N VAL A 354 -8.26 9.85 -32.26
CA VAL A 354 -7.61 8.86 -33.13
C VAL A 354 -8.54 7.68 -33.40
N LEU A 355 -9.25 7.17 -32.38
CA LEU A 355 -10.23 6.10 -32.57
C LEU A 355 -11.40 6.52 -33.46
N THR A 356 -11.93 7.73 -33.25
CA THR A 356 -12.99 8.26 -34.09
C THR A 356 -12.52 8.42 -35.55
N LYS A 357 -11.30 8.92 -35.74
CA LYS A 357 -10.66 9.08 -37.06
C LYS A 357 -10.46 7.75 -37.79
N HIS A 358 -9.97 6.72 -37.09
CA HIS A 358 -9.81 5.37 -37.65
C HIS A 358 -11.14 4.77 -38.12
N ARG A 359 -12.23 5.02 -37.38
CA ARG A 359 -13.57 4.59 -37.76
C ARG A 359 -14.03 5.25 -39.06
N CYS A 360 -13.93 6.57 -39.17
CA CYS A 360 -14.36 7.29 -40.39
C CYS A 360 -13.58 6.82 -41.62
N ARG A 361 -12.25 6.65 -41.53
CA ARG A 361 -11.44 6.14 -42.65
C ARG A 361 -11.86 4.76 -43.18
N LYS A 362 -12.46 3.92 -42.32
CA LYS A 362 -12.88 2.55 -42.68
C LYS A 362 -14.25 2.50 -43.38
N TYR A 363 -15.16 3.45 -43.10
CA TYR A 363 -16.56 3.40 -43.56
C TYR A 363 -17.01 4.62 -44.38
N GLU A 364 -16.37 5.78 -44.24
CA GLU A 364 -16.70 7.04 -44.91
C GLU A 364 -15.49 7.53 -45.71
N LYS A 365 -15.50 7.38 -47.04
CA LYS A 365 -14.37 7.70 -47.94
C LYS A 365 -14.07 9.20 -48.12
N SER A 366 -14.61 10.10 -47.30
CA SER A 366 -14.41 11.55 -47.44
C SER A 366 -13.47 12.11 -46.36
N GLU A 367 -12.41 12.81 -46.75
CA GLU A 367 -11.62 13.63 -45.84
C GLU A 367 -12.47 14.80 -45.32
N THR A 368 -12.92 14.69 -44.08
CA THR A 368 -13.57 15.77 -43.35
C THR A 368 -12.61 16.41 -42.36
N SER A 369 -12.69 17.74 -42.19
CA SER A 369 -11.93 18.49 -41.19
C SER A 369 -12.13 17.92 -39.77
N LYS A 370 -11.13 18.10 -38.88
CA LYS A 370 -11.12 17.54 -37.49
C LYS A 370 -12.43 17.79 -36.75
N GLU A 371 -12.96 19.01 -36.85
CA GLU A 371 -14.21 19.40 -36.18
C GLU A 371 -15.46 18.76 -36.77
N LYS A 372 -15.50 18.57 -38.09
CA LYS A 372 -16.66 17.99 -38.77
C LYS A 372 -16.81 16.51 -38.41
N LEU A 373 -15.69 15.80 -38.24
CA LEU A 373 -15.66 14.40 -37.83
C LEU A 373 -16.30 14.15 -36.45
N LEU A 374 -15.89 14.92 -35.43
CA LEU A 374 -16.45 14.78 -34.09
C LEU A 374 -17.88 15.28 -33.99
N LYS A 375 -18.26 16.32 -34.74
CA LYS A 375 -19.65 16.80 -34.81
C LYS A 375 -20.59 15.70 -35.31
N THR A 376 -20.19 14.93 -36.33
CA THR A 376 -21.01 13.83 -36.89
C THR A 376 -21.29 12.72 -35.86
N HIS A 377 -20.35 12.45 -34.95
CA HIS A 377 -20.45 11.35 -33.98
C HIS A 377 -20.76 11.80 -32.56
N ARG A 378 -21.04 13.09 -32.38
CA ARG A 378 -21.26 13.73 -31.07
C ARG A 378 -22.34 13.02 -30.25
N ASP A 379 -23.50 12.78 -30.84
CA ASP A 379 -24.66 12.21 -30.15
C ASP A 379 -24.34 10.82 -29.56
N PHE A 380 -23.80 9.92 -30.37
CA PHE A 380 -23.41 8.59 -29.92
C PHE A 380 -22.33 8.61 -28.83
N LEU A 381 -21.29 9.44 -28.98
CA LEU A 381 -20.22 9.56 -27.99
C LEU A 381 -20.72 10.10 -26.64
N LEU A 382 -21.68 11.03 -26.66
CA LEU A 382 -22.30 11.58 -25.45
C LEU A 382 -23.24 10.56 -24.79
N LYS A 383 -24.03 9.80 -25.55
CA LYS A 383 -24.82 8.67 -25.02
C LYS A 383 -23.92 7.62 -24.35
N LEU A 384 -22.79 7.30 -24.97
CA LEU A 384 -21.79 6.41 -24.38
C LEU A 384 -21.20 6.98 -23.08
N GLY A 385 -20.96 8.29 -23.04
CA GLY A 385 -20.57 9.00 -21.83
C GLY A 385 -21.64 8.96 -20.73
N LYS A 386 -22.93 9.07 -21.09
CA LYS A 386 -24.06 8.90 -20.15
C LYS A 386 -24.06 7.50 -19.53
N LEU A 387 -23.95 6.46 -20.37
CA LEU A 387 -23.84 5.07 -19.91
C LEU A 387 -22.67 4.91 -18.94
N ALA A 388 -21.50 5.44 -19.30
CA ALA A 388 -20.32 5.38 -18.47
C ALA A 388 -20.54 6.03 -17.08
N PHE A 389 -21.14 7.23 -17.05
CA PHE A 389 -21.39 7.97 -15.82
C PHE A 389 -22.41 7.29 -14.90
N VAL A 390 -23.58 6.89 -15.44
CA VAL A 390 -24.64 6.24 -14.66
C VAL A 390 -24.11 4.97 -14.01
N GLN A 391 -23.41 4.14 -14.76
CA GLN A 391 -22.91 2.85 -14.27
C GLN A 391 -21.69 2.99 -13.34
N LEU A 392 -20.88 4.05 -13.53
CA LEU A 392 -19.76 4.36 -12.64
C LEU A 392 -20.24 4.73 -11.22
N GLN A 393 -21.39 5.41 -11.09
CA GLN A 393 -21.96 5.74 -9.78
C GLN A 393 -22.28 4.49 -8.94
N GLU A 394 -22.71 3.42 -9.61
CA GLU A 394 -23.04 2.13 -9.00
C GLU A 394 -21.84 1.15 -8.98
N ASN A 395 -20.65 1.60 -9.40
CA ASN A 395 -19.43 0.80 -9.52
C ASN A 395 -19.61 -0.47 -10.38
N LYS A 396 -20.46 -0.38 -11.43
CA LYS A 396 -20.72 -1.46 -12.39
C LYS A 396 -19.75 -1.37 -13.57
N LEU A 397 -19.08 -2.49 -13.88
CA LEU A 397 -18.15 -2.61 -15.01
C LEU A 397 -18.77 -3.27 -16.24
N ILE A 398 -19.78 -4.11 -16.05
CA ILE A 398 -20.47 -4.87 -17.10
C ILE A 398 -21.87 -4.30 -17.29
N PHE A 399 -22.25 -4.10 -18.55
CA PHE A 399 -23.54 -3.58 -18.99
C PHE A 399 -24.25 -4.60 -19.88
N TYR A 400 -25.56 -4.64 -19.76
CA TYR A 400 -26.43 -5.48 -20.57
C TYR A 400 -27.24 -4.62 -21.55
N GLU A 401 -27.94 -5.27 -22.47
CA GLU A 401 -28.75 -4.58 -23.49
C GLU A 401 -29.77 -3.60 -22.88
N ASP A 402 -30.33 -3.93 -21.71
CA ASP A 402 -31.27 -3.06 -21.00
C ASP A 402 -30.58 -1.77 -20.50
N ASP A 403 -29.36 -1.88 -19.98
CA ASP A 403 -28.55 -0.73 -19.52
C ASP A 403 -28.25 0.25 -20.68
N LEU A 404 -28.00 -0.29 -21.89
CA LEU A 404 -27.76 0.51 -23.10
C LEU A 404 -29.03 1.24 -23.55
N LYS A 405 -30.17 0.54 -23.56
CA LYS A 405 -31.47 1.10 -23.95
C LYS A 405 -31.91 2.22 -23.02
N GLU A 406 -31.69 2.06 -21.71
CA GLU A 406 -31.96 3.12 -20.72
C GLU A 406 -31.15 4.40 -20.98
N CYS A 407 -29.96 4.26 -21.58
CA CYS A 407 -29.10 5.38 -21.98
C CYS A 407 -29.36 5.88 -23.41
N GLY A 408 -30.38 5.35 -24.10
CA GLY A 408 -30.73 5.73 -25.47
C GLY A 408 -29.76 5.23 -26.54
N ILE A 409 -29.00 4.18 -26.25
CA ILE A 409 -28.11 3.51 -27.20
C ILE A 409 -28.82 2.27 -27.74
N ASP A 410 -29.07 2.25 -29.04
CA ASP A 410 -29.58 1.04 -29.70
C ASP A 410 -28.43 0.02 -29.90
N VAL A 411 -28.74 -1.27 -29.77
CA VAL A 411 -27.77 -2.36 -29.94
C VAL A 411 -27.30 -2.45 -31.40
N GLU A 412 -28.18 -2.12 -32.35
CA GLU A 412 -27.82 -2.02 -33.77
C GLU A 412 -26.92 -0.79 -34.03
N GLU A 413 -27.22 0.35 -33.40
CA GLU A 413 -26.35 1.52 -33.40
C GLU A 413 -24.96 1.17 -32.83
N ALA A 414 -24.88 0.54 -31.66
CA ALA A 414 -23.60 0.09 -31.09
C ALA A 414 -22.82 -0.86 -32.03
N SER A 415 -23.53 -1.67 -32.81
CA SER A 415 -22.94 -2.58 -33.82
C SER A 415 -22.43 -1.84 -35.07
N LEU A 416 -23.09 -0.75 -35.49
CA LEU A 416 -22.59 0.18 -36.53
C LEU A 416 -21.29 0.89 -36.12
N TYR A 417 -21.08 1.06 -34.82
CA TYR A 417 -19.83 1.57 -34.24
C TYR A 417 -18.85 0.44 -33.88
N SER A 418 -19.07 -0.81 -34.31
CA SER A 418 -18.29 -2.01 -33.92
C SER A 418 -16.78 -1.82 -33.91
N GLY A 419 -16.15 -1.20 -34.91
CA GLY A 419 -14.70 -0.95 -34.88
C GLY A 419 -14.24 -0.01 -33.74
N PHE A 420 -15.05 1.00 -33.42
CA PHE A 420 -14.82 1.91 -32.30
C PHE A 420 -15.19 1.24 -30.97
N CYS A 421 -16.37 0.62 -30.90
CA CYS A 421 -16.86 -0.13 -29.74
C CYS A 421 -15.89 -1.25 -29.37
N ASN A 422 -15.45 -2.11 -30.28
CA ASN A 422 -14.45 -3.16 -29.99
C ASN A 422 -13.15 -2.61 -29.37
N THR A 423 -12.83 -1.34 -29.60
CA THR A 423 -11.69 -0.63 -29.01
C THR A 423 -12.04 0.10 -27.70
N VAL A 424 -13.28 0.57 -27.53
CA VAL A 424 -13.75 1.38 -26.38
C VAL A 424 -14.76 0.63 -25.51
N LEU A 425 -15.89 0.24 -26.11
CA LEU A 425 -16.99 -0.54 -25.54
C LEU A 425 -17.07 -1.94 -26.20
N ARG A 426 -16.37 -2.93 -25.65
CA ARG A 426 -16.37 -4.28 -26.23
C ARG A 426 -17.73 -4.92 -26.06
N ASN A 427 -18.21 -5.57 -27.12
CA ASN A 427 -19.29 -6.52 -27.03
C ASN A 427 -18.76 -7.95 -27.16
N GLU A 428 -19.28 -8.86 -26.35
CA GLU A 428 -18.98 -10.28 -26.46
C GLU A 428 -20.30 -11.03 -26.67
N GLU A 429 -20.39 -11.75 -27.78
CA GLU A 429 -21.44 -12.74 -27.97
C GLU A 429 -21.07 -13.97 -27.14
N ILE A 430 -21.82 -14.18 -26.08
CA ILE A 430 -21.63 -15.29 -25.16
C ILE A 430 -22.54 -16.46 -25.55
N PHE A 431 -22.38 -17.61 -24.89
CA PHE A 431 -23.08 -18.86 -25.25
C PHE A 431 -24.63 -18.77 -25.25
N PHE A 432 -25.22 -17.75 -24.60
CA PHE A 432 -26.66 -17.49 -24.62
C PHE A 432 -27.17 -16.68 -25.83
N GLN A 433 -26.31 -16.36 -26.82
CA GLN A 433 -26.63 -15.44 -27.92
C GLN A 433 -27.06 -14.03 -27.46
N ARG A 434 -26.73 -13.68 -26.21
CA ARG A 434 -26.91 -12.34 -25.66
C ARG A 434 -25.60 -11.58 -25.74
N LYS A 435 -25.66 -10.27 -25.89
CA LYS A 435 -24.47 -9.42 -25.90
C LYS A 435 -24.25 -8.81 -24.54
N ILE A 436 -23.03 -8.95 -24.02
CA ILE A 436 -22.56 -8.18 -22.86
C ILE A 436 -21.65 -7.05 -23.34
N PHE A 437 -21.72 -5.90 -22.69
CA PHE A 437 -20.95 -4.71 -23.04
C PHE A 437 -20.09 -4.27 -21.86
N PHE A 438 -18.87 -3.83 -22.12
CA PHE A 438 -18.00 -3.27 -21.08
C PHE A 438 -16.97 -2.33 -21.70
N PHE A 439 -16.54 -1.31 -20.95
CA PHE A 439 -15.40 -0.52 -21.40
C PHE A 439 -14.13 -1.36 -21.29
N VAL A 440 -13.23 -1.23 -22.28
CA VAL A 440 -11.96 -1.99 -22.29
C VAL A 440 -11.13 -1.74 -21.02
N HIS A 441 -11.32 -0.57 -20.39
CA HIS A 441 -10.72 -0.25 -19.11
C HIS A 441 -11.56 0.75 -18.31
N LEU A 442 -11.50 0.66 -16.97
CA LEU A 442 -12.19 1.58 -16.06
C LEU A 442 -11.79 3.04 -16.32
N THR A 443 -10.52 3.34 -16.58
CA THR A 443 -10.11 4.74 -16.85
C THR A 443 -10.69 5.30 -18.14
N ILE A 444 -11.04 4.43 -19.12
CA ILE A 444 -11.76 4.85 -20.32
C ILE A 444 -13.22 5.17 -19.92
N GLN A 445 -13.87 4.31 -19.12
CA GLN A 445 -15.20 4.59 -18.57
C GLN A 445 -15.22 5.91 -17.77
N GLU A 446 -14.24 6.14 -16.90
CA GLU A 446 -14.13 7.37 -16.11
C GLU A 446 -13.91 8.60 -17.00
N PHE A 447 -13.13 8.49 -18.07
CA PHE A 447 -12.96 9.56 -19.05
C PHE A 447 -14.26 9.88 -19.79
N PHE A 448 -14.98 8.86 -20.27
CA PHE A 448 -16.28 9.03 -20.93
C PHE A 448 -17.33 9.61 -19.99
N ALA A 449 -17.34 9.19 -18.73
CA ALA A 449 -18.18 9.77 -17.70
C ALA A 449 -17.86 11.27 -17.50
N ALA A 450 -16.58 11.64 -17.49
CA ALA A 450 -16.15 13.03 -17.38
C ALA A 450 -16.55 13.88 -18.60
N LEU A 451 -16.49 13.33 -19.82
CA LEU A 451 -16.96 14.01 -21.04
C LEU A 451 -18.45 14.36 -20.95
N TYR A 452 -19.26 13.38 -20.56
CA TYR A 452 -20.71 13.59 -20.41
C TYR A 452 -21.03 14.57 -19.29
N PHE A 453 -20.37 14.42 -18.13
CA PHE A 453 -20.56 15.35 -17.01
C PHE A 453 -20.18 16.78 -17.38
N TYR A 454 -19.04 16.97 -18.06
CA TYR A 454 -18.63 18.27 -18.59
C TYR A 454 -19.70 18.85 -19.54
N GLU A 455 -20.25 18.05 -20.45
CA GLU A 455 -21.26 18.52 -21.39
C GLU A 455 -22.55 18.93 -20.67
N CYS A 456 -22.96 18.17 -19.65
CA CYS A 456 -24.10 18.54 -18.80
C CYS A 456 -23.88 19.88 -18.08
N LEU A 457 -22.66 20.09 -17.58
CA LEU A 457 -22.24 21.34 -16.96
C LEU A 457 -22.24 22.52 -17.94
N ALA A 458 -21.71 22.33 -19.16
CA ALA A 458 -21.63 23.36 -20.19
C ALA A 458 -23.01 23.75 -20.75
N THR A 459 -23.94 22.80 -20.84
CA THR A 459 -25.30 23.00 -21.39
C THR A 459 -26.35 23.30 -20.32
N ASN A 460 -25.98 23.31 -19.03
CA ASN A 460 -26.89 23.42 -17.88
C ASN A 460 -27.95 22.31 -17.80
N THR A 461 -27.72 21.14 -18.40
CA THR A 461 -28.60 19.96 -18.31
C THR A 461 -28.30 19.18 -17.03
N THR A 462 -28.73 19.73 -15.89
CA THR A 462 -28.40 19.20 -14.54
C THR A 462 -29.30 18.07 -14.05
N GLY A 463 -30.31 17.63 -14.82
CA GLY A 463 -31.27 16.60 -14.42
C GLY A 463 -30.60 15.28 -14.04
N ASP A 464 -29.77 14.74 -14.93
CA ASP A 464 -29.02 13.49 -14.71
C ASP A 464 -27.88 13.65 -13.68
N LEU A 465 -27.48 14.89 -13.36
CA LEU A 465 -26.50 15.20 -12.31
C LEU A 465 -27.14 15.33 -10.91
N GLY A 466 -28.47 15.49 -10.86
CA GLY A 466 -29.21 15.77 -9.63
C GLY A 466 -29.10 14.64 -8.61
N SER A 467 -29.19 13.38 -9.06
CA SER A 467 -28.98 12.18 -8.22
C SER A 467 -27.56 12.11 -7.67
N PHE A 468 -26.58 12.57 -8.45
CA PHE A 468 -25.18 12.57 -8.04
C PHE A 468 -24.81 13.76 -7.16
N LEU A 469 -25.39 14.96 -7.28
CA LEU A 469 -24.95 16.13 -6.52
C LEU A 469 -25.93 16.60 -5.43
N ASP A 470 -27.01 15.85 -5.20
CA ASP A 470 -28.06 16.16 -4.21
C ASP A 470 -28.56 17.61 -4.34
N LEU A 471 -28.86 18.03 -5.57
CA LEU A 471 -29.18 19.42 -5.90
C LEU A 471 -30.58 19.79 -5.41
N LYS A 472 -30.67 20.72 -4.45
CA LYS A 472 -31.94 21.27 -3.92
C LYS A 472 -32.30 22.65 -4.49
N VAL A 473 -31.33 23.36 -5.09
CA VAL A 473 -31.46 24.74 -5.57
C VAL A 473 -30.72 24.89 -6.90
N LYS A 474 -31.00 25.94 -7.67
CA LYS A 474 -30.22 26.30 -8.86
C LYS A 474 -28.80 26.73 -8.44
N HIS A 475 -27.78 26.07 -8.97
CA HIS A 475 -26.37 26.34 -8.65
C HIS A 475 -25.64 26.94 -9.86
N SER A 476 -24.62 27.76 -9.61
CA SER A 476 -23.72 28.20 -10.68
C SER A 476 -22.81 27.03 -11.12
N LEU A 477 -22.23 27.12 -12.33
CA LEU A 477 -21.29 26.13 -12.84
C LEU A 477 -20.10 25.90 -11.87
N LEU A 478 -19.55 26.97 -11.32
CA LEU A 478 -18.47 26.89 -10.34
C LEU A 478 -18.91 26.16 -9.06
N ASP A 479 -20.15 26.39 -8.60
CA ASP A 479 -20.67 25.72 -7.39
C ASP A 479 -20.90 24.22 -7.64
N LEU A 480 -21.36 23.84 -8.83
CA LEU A 480 -21.50 22.43 -9.22
C LEU A 480 -20.15 21.73 -9.25
N LEU A 481 -19.11 22.38 -9.79
CA LEU A 481 -17.75 21.86 -9.79
C LEU A 481 -17.18 21.71 -8.37
N LYS A 482 -17.36 22.71 -7.51
CA LYS A 482 -16.95 22.63 -6.10
C LYS A 482 -17.65 21.49 -5.36
N LYS A 483 -18.97 21.35 -5.53
CA LYS A 483 -19.74 20.22 -4.98
C LYS A 483 -19.24 18.87 -5.49
N THR A 484 -18.87 18.79 -6.77
CA THR A 484 -18.31 17.57 -7.36
C THR A 484 -16.99 17.20 -6.70
N VAL A 485 -16.08 18.16 -6.50
CA VAL A 485 -14.83 17.96 -5.77
C VAL A 485 -15.11 17.48 -4.35
N ASP A 486 -15.95 18.19 -3.59
CA ASP A 486 -16.27 17.83 -2.20
C ASP A 486 -16.86 16.40 -2.11
N LYS A 487 -17.79 16.03 -3.01
CA LYS A 487 -18.41 14.69 -3.00
C LYS A 487 -17.43 13.57 -3.37
N VAL A 488 -16.49 13.81 -4.27
CA VAL A 488 -15.43 12.83 -4.57
C VAL A 488 -14.49 12.67 -3.37
N LEU A 489 -14.14 13.77 -2.69
CA LEU A 489 -13.27 13.74 -1.51
C LEU A 489 -13.92 13.08 -0.29
N GLU A 490 -15.24 13.11 -0.17
CA GLU A 490 -15.99 12.40 0.87
C GLU A 490 -15.93 10.86 0.71
N LYS A 491 -15.80 10.36 -0.53
CA LYS A 491 -15.73 8.93 -0.79
C LYS A 491 -14.35 8.37 -0.46
N LYS A 492 -14.26 7.56 0.59
CA LYS A 492 -13.00 6.94 1.07
C LYS A 492 -12.35 5.96 0.10
N ASN A 493 -13.06 5.48 -0.92
CA ASN A 493 -12.63 4.39 -1.78
C ASN A 493 -12.07 4.84 -3.13
N GLY A 494 -11.77 6.12 -3.38
CA GLY A 494 -10.97 6.61 -4.53
C GLY A 494 -11.42 6.27 -5.96
N HIS A 495 -12.51 5.52 -6.17
CA HIS A 495 -12.98 5.07 -7.49
C HIS A 495 -13.49 6.18 -8.42
N LEU A 496 -13.52 7.44 -7.96
CA LEU A 496 -13.88 8.61 -8.76
C LEU A 496 -12.69 9.56 -8.95
N ASP A 497 -11.49 9.15 -8.54
CA ASP A 497 -10.30 10.00 -8.59
C ASP A 497 -9.91 10.36 -10.03
N PHE A 498 -9.86 9.37 -10.94
CA PHE A 498 -9.57 9.64 -12.35
C PHE A 498 -10.73 10.38 -13.02
N PHE A 499 -11.98 10.06 -12.69
CA PHE A 499 -13.14 10.84 -13.15
C PHE A 499 -12.98 12.33 -12.81
N LEU A 500 -12.61 12.67 -11.57
CA LEU A 500 -12.39 14.05 -11.15
C LEU A 500 -11.22 14.71 -11.91
N ARG A 501 -10.11 13.99 -12.06
CA ARG A 501 -8.94 14.45 -12.83
C ARG A 501 -9.30 14.80 -14.26
N PHE A 502 -9.99 13.89 -14.94
CA PHE A 502 -10.44 14.10 -16.31
C PHE A 502 -11.43 15.25 -16.41
N LEU A 503 -12.40 15.32 -15.51
CA LEU A 503 -13.40 16.38 -15.52
C LEU A 503 -12.75 17.76 -15.40
N LEU A 504 -11.89 17.97 -14.41
CA LEU A 504 -11.22 19.26 -14.22
C LEU A 504 -10.14 19.52 -15.29
N GLY A 505 -9.48 18.47 -15.78
CA GLY A 505 -8.56 18.55 -16.91
C GLY A 505 -9.25 19.02 -18.19
N LEU A 506 -10.49 18.61 -18.46
CA LEU A 506 -11.29 19.01 -19.63
C LEU A 506 -11.77 20.48 -19.57
N ILE A 507 -11.83 21.08 -18.38
CA ILE A 507 -12.10 22.52 -18.23
C ILE A 507 -11.01 23.36 -18.88
N VAL A 508 -9.76 22.87 -18.86
CA VAL A 508 -8.61 23.54 -19.47
C VAL A 508 -8.65 23.38 -20.98
N GLU A 509 -8.76 24.50 -21.70
CA GLU A 509 -9.00 24.50 -23.16
C GLU A 509 -7.90 23.79 -23.94
N SER A 510 -6.64 23.93 -23.54
CA SER A 510 -5.51 23.28 -24.20
C SER A 510 -5.59 21.74 -24.18
N ASN A 511 -6.15 21.15 -23.13
CA ASN A 511 -6.30 19.69 -23.01
C ASN A 511 -7.40 19.12 -23.92
N LYS A 512 -8.37 19.94 -24.32
CA LYS A 512 -9.53 19.48 -25.12
C LYS A 512 -9.56 20.01 -26.57
N LYS A 513 -8.50 20.69 -27.03
CA LYS A 513 -8.38 21.21 -28.42
C LYS A 513 -8.72 20.17 -29.49
N VAL A 514 -8.28 18.92 -29.31
CA VAL A 514 -8.54 17.81 -30.25
C VAL A 514 -9.99 17.32 -30.23
N LEU A 515 -10.77 17.71 -29.23
CA LEU A 515 -12.18 17.38 -29.06
C LEU A 515 -13.11 18.46 -29.59
N ASN A 516 -12.59 19.46 -30.32
CA ASN A 516 -13.42 20.50 -30.94
C ASN A 516 -14.53 19.87 -31.80
N GLY A 517 -15.78 20.26 -31.51
CA GLY A 517 -16.98 19.69 -32.14
C GLY A 517 -17.71 18.64 -31.31
N LEU A 518 -17.02 17.95 -30.38
CA LEU A 518 -17.65 17.00 -29.45
C LEU A 518 -18.23 17.69 -28.21
N LEU A 519 -17.48 18.61 -27.60
CA LEU A 519 -17.86 19.29 -26.35
C LEU A 519 -18.27 20.74 -26.61
N THR A 520 -19.20 21.25 -25.79
CA THR A 520 -19.57 22.67 -25.81
C THR A 520 -18.49 23.52 -25.13
N PRO A 521 -17.99 24.58 -25.77
CA PRO A 521 -16.99 25.46 -25.16
C PRO A 521 -17.63 26.24 -23.99
N LEU A 522 -16.87 26.42 -22.91
CA LEU A 522 -17.26 27.27 -21.80
C LEU A 522 -16.97 28.74 -22.14
N ASP A 523 -17.72 29.67 -21.54
CA ASP A 523 -17.47 31.11 -21.69
C ASP A 523 -16.10 31.48 -21.11
N PRO A 524 -15.13 31.91 -21.94
CA PRO A 524 -13.78 32.25 -21.48
C PRO A 524 -13.77 33.37 -20.44
N LYS A 525 -14.77 34.28 -20.47
CA LYS A 525 -14.87 35.41 -19.53
C LYS A 525 -15.12 34.96 -18.09
N GLN A 526 -15.61 33.74 -17.89
CA GLN A 526 -15.88 33.24 -16.55
C GLN A 526 -14.63 32.77 -15.81
N GLU A 527 -13.49 32.55 -16.51
CA GLU A 527 -12.22 32.09 -15.94
C GLU A 527 -12.38 30.93 -14.94
N ILE A 528 -13.19 29.94 -15.32
CA ILE A 528 -13.63 28.85 -14.43
C ILE A 528 -12.44 28.00 -13.97
N ASP A 529 -11.49 27.74 -14.88
CA ASP A 529 -10.22 27.05 -14.62
C ASP A 529 -9.42 27.73 -13.49
N LYS A 530 -9.21 29.05 -13.57
CA LYS A 530 -8.50 29.81 -12.53
C LYS A 530 -9.27 29.81 -11.20
N LYS A 531 -10.59 29.96 -11.24
CA LYS A 531 -11.45 29.97 -10.05
C LYS A 531 -11.47 28.60 -9.35
N ILE A 532 -11.54 27.51 -10.10
CA ILE A 532 -11.52 26.16 -9.51
C ILE A 532 -10.13 25.83 -8.98
N LEU A 533 -9.03 26.19 -9.66
CA LEU A 533 -7.66 26.05 -9.13
C LEU A 533 -7.47 26.80 -7.82
N THR A 534 -8.02 28.02 -7.72
CA THR A 534 -8.00 28.81 -6.47
C THR A 534 -8.74 28.08 -5.35
N TYR A 535 -9.86 27.43 -5.66
CA TYR A 535 -10.59 26.62 -4.70
C TYR A 535 -9.84 25.33 -4.31
N LEU A 536 -9.22 24.61 -5.25
CA LEU A 536 -8.39 23.43 -4.94
C LEU A 536 -7.22 23.80 -4.01
N ARG A 537 -6.61 24.97 -4.22
CA ARG A 537 -5.57 25.50 -3.33
C ARG A 537 -6.13 25.90 -1.96
N SER A 538 -7.37 26.39 -1.87
CA SER A 538 -7.97 26.75 -0.57
C SER A 538 -8.42 25.53 0.23
N ILE A 539 -8.75 24.41 -0.43
CA ILE A 539 -9.05 23.11 0.21
C ILE A 539 -7.87 22.59 1.05
N ARG A 540 -6.64 23.09 0.83
CA ARG A 540 -5.47 22.83 1.70
C ARG A 540 -5.72 23.04 3.20
N ARG A 541 -6.72 23.86 3.58
CA ARG A 541 -7.10 24.15 4.98
C ARG A 541 -8.04 23.12 5.61
N LYS A 542 -8.66 22.24 4.82
CA LYS A 542 -9.50 21.14 5.33
C LYS A 542 -8.62 19.96 5.75
N THR A 543 -9.04 19.21 6.76
CA THR A 543 -8.41 17.94 7.17
C THR A 543 -8.67 16.85 6.12
N LEU A 544 -7.86 16.82 5.07
CA LEU A 544 -7.91 15.81 4.01
C LEU A 544 -7.06 14.59 4.33
N SER A 545 -7.45 13.42 3.84
CA SER A 545 -6.60 12.23 3.87
C SER A 545 -5.35 12.40 2.98
N PRO A 546 -4.25 11.66 3.24
CA PRO A 546 -3.07 11.68 2.36
C PRO A 546 -3.40 11.34 0.90
N ASP A 547 -4.27 10.36 0.67
CA ASP A 547 -4.70 9.95 -0.68
C ASP A 547 -5.48 11.05 -1.39
N SER A 548 -6.42 11.68 -0.67
CA SER A 548 -7.16 12.84 -1.18
C SER A 548 -6.21 13.99 -1.56
N CYS A 549 -5.18 14.25 -0.76
CA CYS A 549 -4.17 15.27 -1.09
C CYS A 549 -3.38 14.92 -2.35
N VAL A 550 -2.96 13.67 -2.52
CA VAL A 550 -2.29 13.23 -3.76
C VAL A 550 -3.23 13.33 -4.96
N ASN A 551 -4.51 12.97 -4.80
CA ASN A 551 -5.49 13.11 -5.89
C ASN A 551 -5.67 14.58 -6.29
N ILE A 552 -5.78 15.51 -5.33
CA ILE A 552 -5.85 16.95 -5.62
C ILE A 552 -4.58 17.44 -6.31
N PHE A 553 -3.39 17.06 -5.83
CA PHE A 553 -2.13 17.41 -6.48
C PHE A 553 -2.09 16.92 -7.93
N GLN A 554 -2.44 15.66 -8.19
CA GLN A 554 -2.49 15.10 -9.53
C GLN A 554 -3.55 15.77 -10.40
N THR A 555 -4.70 16.14 -9.84
CA THR A 555 -5.74 16.89 -10.55
C THR A 555 -5.23 18.28 -10.96
N MET A 556 -4.46 18.97 -10.11
CA MET A 556 -3.83 20.24 -10.47
C MET A 556 -2.82 20.06 -11.62
N VAL A 557 -2.02 18.99 -11.59
CA VAL A 557 -1.10 18.64 -12.69
C VAL A 557 -1.85 18.39 -13.99
N GLU A 558 -2.99 17.69 -13.94
CA GLU A 558 -3.86 17.47 -15.12
C GLU A 558 -4.47 18.77 -15.65
N MET A 559 -4.73 19.73 -14.77
CA MET A 559 -5.11 21.10 -15.13
C MET A 559 -3.93 21.96 -15.62
N ARG A 560 -2.72 21.39 -15.80
CA ARG A 560 -1.47 22.08 -16.16
C ARG A 560 -0.98 23.09 -15.11
N ASP A 561 -1.43 22.95 -13.87
CA ASP A 561 -0.95 23.74 -12.75
C ASP A 561 0.19 23.03 -12.03
N HIS A 562 1.42 23.42 -12.36
CA HIS A 562 2.63 22.85 -11.76
C HIS A 562 3.12 23.63 -10.53
N THR A 563 2.36 24.61 -10.03
CA THR A 563 2.77 25.48 -8.92
C THR A 563 3.23 24.68 -7.69
N VAL A 564 2.46 23.67 -7.25
CA VAL A 564 2.85 22.86 -6.07
C VAL A 564 4.14 22.07 -6.32
N LYS A 565 4.34 21.58 -7.55
CA LYS A 565 5.55 20.84 -7.92
C LYS A 565 6.76 21.77 -7.90
N VAL A 566 6.63 22.96 -8.48
CA VAL A 566 7.69 24.00 -8.49
C VAL A 566 8.00 24.46 -7.07
N GLU A 567 6.97 24.76 -6.25
CA GLU A 567 7.12 25.11 -4.83
C GLU A 567 7.94 24.05 -4.07
N ILE A 568 7.68 22.76 -4.31
CA ILE A 568 8.43 21.64 -3.72
C ILE A 568 9.86 21.57 -4.25
N GLU A 569 10.07 21.69 -5.56
CA GLU A 569 11.41 21.62 -6.17
C GLU A 569 12.30 22.80 -5.77
N GLU A 570 11.73 23.99 -5.62
CA GLU A 570 12.41 25.17 -5.08
C GLU A 570 12.77 24.96 -3.61
N TYR A 571 11.83 24.46 -2.80
CA TYR A 571 12.07 24.12 -1.40
C TYR A 571 13.24 23.14 -1.22
N LEU A 572 13.32 22.10 -2.08
CA LEU A 572 14.39 21.10 -2.01
C LEU A 572 15.78 21.65 -2.42
N LYS A 573 15.86 22.79 -3.11
CA LYS A 573 17.12 23.44 -3.50
C LYS A 573 17.65 24.41 -2.44
N LEU A 574 16.83 24.79 -1.46
CA LEU A 574 17.24 25.69 -0.40
C LEU A 574 18.31 25.03 0.47
N SER A 575 19.39 25.78 0.75
CA SER A 575 20.45 25.37 1.66
C SER A 575 20.03 25.48 3.13
N ASP A 576 19.01 26.30 3.42
CA ASP A 576 18.43 26.47 4.75
C ASP A 576 16.90 26.39 4.66
N TYR A 577 16.30 25.41 5.35
CA TYR A 577 14.87 25.11 5.34
C TYR A 577 14.03 26.08 6.20
N SER A 578 14.63 27.17 6.69
CA SER A 578 14.11 28.05 7.73
C SER A 578 13.03 29.03 7.26
N GLU A 579 12.92 29.35 5.97
CA GLU A 579 12.03 30.43 5.49
C GLU A 579 10.59 29.98 5.19
N THR A 580 10.37 28.76 4.68
CA THR A 580 9.04 28.33 4.20
C THR A 580 8.57 27.03 4.87
N GLU A 581 7.33 27.03 5.40
CA GLU A 581 6.73 25.84 6.00
C GLU A 581 5.93 25.04 4.97
N LEU A 582 6.22 23.75 4.83
CA LEU A 582 5.47 22.86 3.95
C LEU A 582 4.10 22.52 4.57
N THR A 583 3.04 22.76 3.81
CA THR A 583 1.70 22.31 4.22
C THR A 583 1.51 20.80 4.04
N ALA A 584 0.46 20.25 4.65
CA ALA A 584 0.14 18.84 4.55
C ALA A 584 -0.09 18.35 3.09
N LEU A 585 -0.58 19.23 2.19
CA LEU A 585 -0.65 18.92 0.75
C LEU A 585 0.77 18.79 0.16
N HIS A 586 1.67 19.74 0.44
CA HIS A 586 3.04 19.69 -0.05
C HIS A 586 3.75 18.42 0.44
N CYS A 587 3.59 18.05 1.71
CA CYS A 587 4.19 16.82 2.24
C CYS A 587 3.64 15.56 1.55
N SER A 588 2.32 15.50 1.28
CA SER A 588 1.73 14.35 0.56
C SER A 588 2.22 14.27 -0.89
N ALA A 589 2.29 15.43 -1.57
CA ALA A 589 2.79 15.54 -2.94
C ALA A 589 4.29 15.23 -3.02
N LEU A 590 5.10 15.73 -2.08
CA LEU A 590 6.53 15.45 -1.97
C LEU A 590 6.77 13.97 -1.72
N ALA A 591 6.06 13.36 -0.78
CA ALA A 591 6.13 11.92 -0.55
C ALA A 591 5.82 11.16 -1.85
N PHE A 592 4.72 11.52 -2.52
CA PHE A 592 4.35 10.94 -3.82
C PHE A 592 5.47 11.08 -4.86
N MET A 593 6.04 12.27 -5.03
CA MET A 593 7.13 12.55 -5.97
C MET A 593 8.39 11.72 -5.67
N LEU A 594 8.82 11.66 -4.40
CA LEU A 594 9.97 10.85 -3.96
C LEU A 594 9.74 9.36 -4.19
N MET A 595 8.50 8.89 -4.05
CA MET A 595 8.16 7.49 -4.23
C MET A 595 8.10 7.07 -5.70
N VAL A 596 7.67 7.98 -6.55
CA VAL A 596 7.62 7.85 -8.00
C VAL A 596 9.01 8.00 -8.64
N SER A 597 9.93 8.70 -7.97
CA SER A 597 11.32 8.84 -8.39
C SER A 597 11.99 7.48 -8.69
N ASN A 598 12.73 7.45 -9.79
CA ASN A 598 13.65 6.36 -10.12
C ASN A 598 14.94 6.42 -9.30
N ASN A 599 15.24 7.59 -8.72
CA ASN A 599 16.42 7.78 -7.89
C ASN A 599 16.11 7.39 -6.44
N GLU A 600 16.97 6.54 -5.88
CA GLU A 600 16.98 6.25 -4.45
C GLU A 600 17.43 7.49 -3.67
N LEU A 601 16.73 7.79 -2.58
CA LEU A 601 17.11 8.90 -1.71
C LEU A 601 18.21 8.42 -0.74
N GLU A 602 19.35 9.11 -0.68
CA GLU A 602 20.43 8.73 0.25
C GLU A 602 19.95 8.79 1.71
N GLU A 603 19.32 9.90 2.09
CA GLU A 603 18.79 10.10 3.43
C GLU A 603 17.45 10.84 3.42
N LEU A 604 16.47 10.30 4.15
CA LEU A 604 15.21 10.98 4.48
C LEU A 604 15.23 11.35 5.97
N ASN A 605 15.48 12.62 6.28
CA ASN A 605 15.41 13.12 7.65
C ASN A 605 14.12 13.93 7.86
N LEU A 606 13.15 13.39 8.61
CA LEU A 606 11.87 14.08 8.77
C LEU A 606 11.96 15.39 9.56
N LYS A 607 12.99 15.56 10.41
CA LYS A 607 13.23 16.80 11.16
C LYS A 607 13.80 17.91 10.29
N SER A 608 14.46 17.60 9.17
CA SER A 608 14.98 18.63 8.26
C SER A 608 13.88 19.37 7.51
N TYR A 609 12.70 18.76 7.37
CA TYR A 609 11.54 19.41 6.76
C TYR A 609 10.80 20.29 7.77
N LYS A 610 10.74 21.59 7.48
CA LYS A 610 9.93 22.56 8.23
C LYS A 610 8.45 22.33 7.93
N THR A 611 7.77 21.57 8.78
CA THR A 611 6.34 21.26 8.68
C THR A 611 5.76 20.79 10.01
N SER A 612 4.44 20.85 10.14
CA SER A 612 3.66 20.25 11.23
C SER A 612 3.90 18.74 11.43
N GLU A 613 3.51 18.20 12.58
CA GLU A 613 3.56 16.75 12.86
C GLU A 613 2.79 15.92 11.81
N GLU A 614 1.60 16.38 11.41
CA GLU A 614 0.83 15.76 10.33
C GLU A 614 1.54 15.81 8.97
N GLY A 615 2.29 16.88 8.69
CA GLY A 615 3.13 16.98 7.50
C GLY A 615 4.26 15.94 7.51
N ARG A 616 4.96 15.79 8.64
CA ARG A 616 6.00 14.75 8.81
C ARG A 616 5.42 13.35 8.66
N ARG A 617 4.24 13.09 9.23
CA ARG A 617 3.51 11.82 9.04
C ARG A 617 3.33 11.48 7.57
N ARG A 618 2.95 12.46 6.75
CA ARG A 618 2.68 12.28 5.32
C ARG A 618 3.91 11.97 4.50
N LEU A 619 5.11 12.24 5.04
CA LEU A 619 6.39 11.88 4.42
C LEU A 619 6.84 10.45 4.75
N VAL A 620 6.25 9.80 5.76
CA VAL A 620 6.58 8.41 6.16
C VAL A 620 6.58 7.43 4.97
N PRO A 621 5.64 7.47 4.01
CA PRO A 621 5.69 6.56 2.87
C PRO A 621 6.98 6.65 2.03
N ALA A 622 7.68 7.79 2.04
CA ALA A 622 8.94 7.98 1.31
C ALA A 622 10.12 7.20 1.92
N VAL A 623 10.01 6.72 3.18
CA VAL A 623 11.02 5.89 3.86
C VAL A 623 11.39 4.67 3.02
N ARG A 624 10.43 4.09 2.31
CA ARG A 624 10.69 2.91 1.49
C ARG A 624 11.53 3.20 0.24
N SER A 625 11.70 4.46 -0.15
CA SER A 625 12.53 4.90 -1.27
C SER A 625 13.89 5.45 -0.82
N SER A 626 14.17 5.47 0.49
CA SER A 626 15.43 5.97 1.02
C SER A 626 16.34 4.86 1.52
N LYS A 627 17.66 5.06 1.43
CA LYS A 627 18.68 4.15 1.99
C LYS A 627 18.78 4.32 3.51
N LYS A 628 18.64 5.55 3.99
CA LYS A 628 18.57 5.91 5.41
C LYS A 628 17.31 6.72 5.68
N ALA A 629 16.63 6.42 6.78
CA ALA A 629 15.49 7.18 7.27
C ALA A 629 15.71 7.57 8.74
N VAL A 630 15.60 8.87 9.03
CA VAL A 630 15.75 9.44 10.37
C VAL A 630 14.44 10.08 10.79
N LEU A 631 13.80 9.46 11.77
CA LEU A 631 12.53 9.87 12.38
C LEU A 631 12.71 10.18 13.88
N ARG A 632 13.94 10.52 14.29
CA ARG A 632 14.27 10.85 15.68
C ARG A 632 13.41 12.01 16.19
N GLU A 633 12.81 11.84 17.37
CA GLU A 633 12.05 12.89 18.05
C GLU A 633 10.90 13.50 17.21
N CYS A 634 10.28 12.66 16.36
CA CYS A 634 9.19 13.07 15.48
C CYS A 634 7.79 12.86 16.07
N LYS A 635 7.70 12.41 17.34
CA LYS A 635 6.46 12.00 18.00
C LYS A 635 5.69 10.95 17.20
N VAL A 636 6.42 9.96 16.69
CA VAL A 636 5.88 8.86 15.89
C VAL A 636 4.84 8.09 16.72
N THR A 637 3.58 8.09 16.28
CA THR A 637 2.50 7.36 16.95
C THR A 637 2.40 5.92 16.43
N GLU A 638 1.65 5.05 17.12
CA GLU A 638 1.44 3.68 16.67
C GLU A 638 0.86 3.57 15.25
N GLU A 639 0.00 4.50 14.84
CA GLU A 639 -0.58 4.54 13.48
C GLU A 639 0.52 4.74 12.42
N TRP A 640 1.51 5.57 12.71
CA TRP A 640 2.63 5.83 11.79
C TRP A 640 3.50 4.58 11.64
N VAL A 641 3.66 3.83 12.74
CA VAL A 641 4.44 2.59 12.75
C VAL A 641 3.82 1.52 11.84
N GLU A 642 2.49 1.46 11.71
CA GLU A 642 1.85 0.53 10.76
C GLU A 642 2.26 0.86 9.31
N HIS A 643 2.33 2.14 8.96
CA HIS A 643 2.79 2.57 7.65
C HIS A 643 4.29 2.28 7.43
N LEU A 644 5.12 2.44 8.47
CA LEU A 644 6.54 2.06 8.42
C LEU A 644 6.71 0.55 8.25
N ALA A 645 5.98 -0.25 9.02
CA ALA A 645 6.01 -1.71 8.93
C ALA A 645 5.59 -2.18 7.54
N PHE A 646 4.57 -1.57 6.95
CA PHE A 646 4.20 -1.82 5.55
C PHE A 646 5.34 -1.48 4.58
N GLY A 647 6.06 -0.37 4.80
CA GLY A 647 7.25 -0.02 4.04
C GLY A 647 8.38 -1.04 4.13
N LEU A 648 8.62 -1.61 5.32
CA LEU A 648 9.64 -2.64 5.57
C LEU A 648 9.34 -3.98 4.90
N LYS A 649 8.06 -4.29 4.66
CA LYS A 649 7.64 -5.46 3.87
C LYS A 649 7.92 -5.31 2.38
N SER A 650 8.33 -4.12 1.92
CA SER A 650 8.62 -3.87 0.51
C SER A 650 9.88 -4.64 0.08
N PRO A 651 9.79 -5.60 -0.86
CA PRO A 651 10.87 -6.53 -1.21
C PRO A 651 12.12 -5.89 -1.84
N PHE A 652 12.08 -4.61 -2.20
CA PHE A 652 13.22 -3.83 -2.75
C PHE A 652 13.37 -2.49 -2.08
N SER A 653 13.00 -2.37 -0.81
CA SER A 653 13.35 -1.14 -0.10
C SER A 653 14.88 -0.99 -0.08
N PRO A 654 15.45 0.12 -0.60
CA PRO A 654 16.85 0.46 -0.38
C PRO A 654 17.18 0.71 1.10
N LEU A 655 16.16 0.80 1.97
CA LEU A 655 16.34 1.09 3.38
C LEU A 655 17.27 0.08 4.05
N ARG A 656 18.38 0.59 4.57
CA ARG A 656 19.35 -0.14 5.39
C ARG A 656 19.43 0.42 6.80
N VAL A 657 19.09 1.69 7.00
CA VAL A 657 19.18 2.37 8.30
C VAL A 657 17.85 3.03 8.64
N LEU A 658 17.26 2.66 9.77
CA LEU A 658 16.05 3.26 10.32
C LEU A 658 16.33 3.75 11.74
N ASP A 659 16.21 5.06 11.94
CA ASP A 659 16.39 5.70 13.24
C ASP A 659 15.03 6.21 13.75
N LEU A 660 14.51 5.56 14.78
CA LEU A 660 13.26 5.89 15.46
C LEU A 660 13.50 6.40 16.88
N SER A 661 14.74 6.77 17.22
CA SER A 661 15.12 7.13 18.59
C SER A 661 14.27 8.29 19.14
N THR A 662 14.16 8.35 20.47
CA THR A 662 13.44 9.39 21.23
C THR A 662 12.00 9.59 20.75
N ASN A 663 11.29 8.49 20.47
CA ASN A 663 9.84 8.46 20.23
C ASN A 663 9.18 7.50 21.20
N ASP A 664 8.02 7.86 21.77
CA ASP A 664 7.31 7.05 22.76
C ASP A 664 6.58 5.83 22.15
N LEU A 665 7.32 4.96 21.44
CA LEU A 665 6.76 3.81 20.75
C LEU A 665 6.16 2.79 21.72
N ARG A 666 6.78 2.62 22.91
CA ARG A 666 6.44 1.58 23.88
C ARG A 666 6.47 0.17 23.26
N ASP A 667 6.05 -0.83 24.02
CA ASP A 667 6.02 -2.22 23.54
C ASP A 667 5.01 -2.43 22.40
N SER A 668 3.89 -1.70 22.41
CA SER A 668 2.85 -1.78 21.38
C SER A 668 3.31 -1.26 20.02
N GLY A 669 4.03 -0.14 19.98
CA GLY A 669 4.64 0.38 18.75
C GLY A 669 5.72 -0.56 18.22
N VAL A 670 6.59 -1.06 19.11
CA VAL A 670 7.63 -2.06 18.73
C VAL A 670 7.00 -3.33 18.16
N LYS A 671 5.92 -3.83 18.77
CA LYS A 671 5.17 -4.99 18.27
C LYS A 671 4.66 -4.79 16.84
N LYS A 672 4.11 -3.61 16.52
CA LYS A 672 3.67 -3.28 15.15
C LYS A 672 4.85 -3.21 14.18
N LEU A 673 5.97 -2.61 14.59
CA LEU A 673 7.19 -2.57 13.80
C LEU A 673 7.73 -3.98 13.50
N CYS A 674 7.65 -4.88 14.48
CA CYS A 674 8.10 -6.27 14.37
C CYS A 674 7.36 -7.05 13.27
N VAL A 675 6.11 -6.71 12.95
CA VAL A 675 5.37 -7.31 11.82
C VAL A 675 6.08 -7.05 10.49
N GLY A 676 6.74 -5.90 10.35
CA GLY A 676 7.57 -5.58 9.18
C GLY A 676 8.95 -6.24 9.22
N LEU A 677 9.61 -6.22 10.38
CA LEU A 677 10.96 -6.81 10.57
C LEU A 677 10.98 -8.33 10.37
N SER A 678 9.93 -9.02 10.80
CA SER A 678 9.78 -10.48 10.67
C SER A 678 9.59 -10.94 9.22
N ASN A 679 9.32 -10.02 8.30
CA ASN A 679 9.09 -10.35 6.90
C ASN A 679 10.42 -10.62 6.19
N SER A 680 10.50 -11.72 5.43
CA SER A 680 11.69 -12.10 4.66
C SER A 680 12.16 -11.06 3.65
N CYS A 681 11.30 -10.11 3.28
CA CYS A 681 11.61 -8.98 2.40
C CYS A 681 12.40 -7.86 3.09
N CYS A 682 12.41 -7.83 4.42
CA CYS A 682 13.07 -6.77 5.18
C CYS A 682 14.58 -6.95 5.15
N ARG A 683 15.29 -5.98 4.56
CA ARG A 683 16.76 -5.96 4.43
C ARG A 683 17.41 -4.90 5.32
N LEU A 684 16.75 -4.51 6.40
CA LEU A 684 17.24 -3.48 7.32
C LEU A 684 18.50 -3.98 8.03
N GLN A 685 19.55 -3.15 8.06
CA GLN A 685 20.84 -3.47 8.68
C GLN A 685 21.01 -2.79 10.03
N LYS A 686 20.53 -1.55 10.16
CA LYS A 686 20.63 -0.77 11.39
C LYS A 686 19.26 -0.28 11.83
N LEU A 687 18.90 -0.59 13.06
CA LEU A 687 17.69 -0.12 13.72
C LEU A 687 18.06 0.60 15.00
N ARG A 688 17.66 1.86 15.14
CA ARG A 688 17.80 2.61 16.40
C ARG A 688 16.44 2.89 17.01
N LEU A 689 16.28 2.43 18.24
CA LEU A 689 15.12 2.57 19.10
C LEU A 689 15.52 3.17 20.44
N SER A 690 16.61 3.94 20.47
CA SER A 690 17.14 4.52 21.69
C SER A 690 16.12 5.45 22.33
N GLY A 691 15.86 5.36 23.64
CA GLY A 691 14.90 6.24 24.33
C GLY A 691 13.44 6.08 23.87
N CYS A 692 12.99 4.87 23.54
CA CYS A 692 11.64 4.61 23.02
C CYS A 692 10.63 4.02 24.03
N MET A 693 11.00 3.98 25.31
CA MET A 693 10.22 3.36 26.39
C MET A 693 9.93 1.86 26.16
N VAL A 694 10.88 1.13 25.56
CA VAL A 694 10.76 -0.31 25.32
C VAL A 694 11.03 -1.07 26.62
N THR A 695 10.16 -2.02 26.97
CA THR A 695 10.32 -2.89 28.14
C THR A 695 10.71 -4.32 27.75
N GLU A 696 10.69 -5.25 28.71
CA GLU A 696 10.88 -6.68 28.47
C GLU A 696 9.93 -7.24 27.40
N GLU A 697 8.66 -6.81 27.38
CA GLU A 697 7.67 -7.28 26.40
C GLU A 697 8.07 -6.90 24.97
N GLY A 698 8.46 -5.65 24.74
CA GLY A 698 8.93 -5.18 23.44
C GLY A 698 10.23 -5.87 23.01
N CYS A 699 11.13 -6.17 23.94
CA CYS A 699 12.33 -6.97 23.65
C CYS A 699 11.98 -8.39 23.21
N SER A 700 11.00 -9.04 23.83
CA SER A 700 10.52 -10.37 23.42
C SER A 700 10.00 -10.36 21.97
N HIS A 701 9.21 -9.33 21.61
CA HIS A 701 8.74 -9.16 20.23
C HIS A 701 9.88 -8.94 19.23
N LEU A 702 10.87 -8.11 19.56
CA LEU A 702 12.05 -7.89 18.70
C LEU A 702 12.84 -9.17 18.49
N VAL A 703 13.11 -9.93 19.55
CA VAL A 703 13.86 -11.19 19.48
C VAL A 703 13.11 -12.19 18.60
N SER A 704 11.79 -12.34 18.77
CA SER A 704 10.97 -13.22 17.92
C SER A 704 10.98 -12.80 16.43
N ALA A 705 10.95 -11.49 16.16
CA ALA A 705 11.02 -10.97 14.79
C ALA A 705 12.37 -11.25 14.13
N LEU A 706 13.46 -11.05 14.87
CA LEU A 706 14.82 -11.33 14.40
C LEU A 706 15.04 -12.83 14.22
N GLN A 707 14.47 -13.68 15.07
CA GLN A 707 14.47 -15.13 14.88
C GLN A 707 13.75 -15.56 13.60
N SER A 708 12.70 -14.85 13.20
CA SER A 708 11.95 -15.11 11.98
C SER A 708 12.70 -14.65 10.71
N ASN A 709 13.53 -13.62 10.81
CA ASN A 709 14.33 -13.06 9.71
C ASN A 709 15.81 -12.78 10.14
N PRO A 710 16.65 -13.82 10.25
CA PRO A 710 17.92 -13.74 10.97
C PRO A 710 19.09 -13.08 10.24
N SER A 711 18.99 -12.81 8.93
CA SER A 711 20.17 -12.63 8.07
C SER A 711 20.63 -11.18 7.82
N HIS A 712 19.92 -10.15 8.29
CA HIS A 712 20.14 -8.78 7.77
C HIS A 712 20.49 -7.72 8.80
N LEU A 713 19.96 -7.79 10.04
CA LEU A 713 20.20 -6.75 11.05
C LEU A 713 21.57 -6.96 11.71
N THR A 714 22.44 -5.95 11.60
CA THR A 714 23.80 -5.94 12.17
C THR A 714 23.94 -4.97 13.34
N ASP A 715 23.11 -3.93 13.40
CA ASP A 715 23.18 -2.94 14.47
C ASP A 715 21.79 -2.70 15.06
N LEU A 716 21.62 -2.98 16.35
CA LEU A 716 20.40 -2.70 17.11
C LEU A 716 20.71 -1.79 18.29
N ASP A 717 20.30 -0.54 18.22
CA ASP A 717 20.46 0.39 19.33
C ASP A 717 19.17 0.45 20.16
N LEU A 718 19.24 -0.11 21.37
CA LEU A 718 18.19 -0.07 22.40
C LEU A 718 18.62 0.74 23.64
N SER A 719 19.65 1.59 23.52
CA SER A 719 20.12 2.41 24.63
C SER A 719 18.99 3.26 25.22
N TYR A 720 19.07 3.61 26.51
CA TYR A 720 18.04 4.42 27.19
C TYR A 720 16.62 3.81 27.14
N ASN A 721 16.50 2.47 27.16
CA ASN A 721 15.24 1.73 27.34
C ASN A 721 15.28 0.86 28.63
N HIS A 722 14.19 0.14 28.91
CA HIS A 722 13.99 -0.67 30.12
C HIS A 722 13.80 -2.18 29.81
N PRO A 723 14.74 -2.85 29.13
CA PRO A 723 14.58 -4.24 28.70
C PRO A 723 14.37 -5.25 29.84
N GLY A 724 14.60 -4.87 31.11
CA GLY A 724 14.61 -5.80 32.24
C GLY A 724 15.71 -6.85 32.12
N ASP A 725 15.84 -7.71 33.13
CA ASP A 725 16.90 -8.73 33.14
C ASP A 725 16.62 -9.86 32.14
N SER A 726 15.35 -10.22 31.99
CA SER A 726 14.90 -11.21 31.03
C SER A 726 15.04 -10.72 29.58
N GLY A 727 14.68 -9.47 29.26
CA GLY A 727 14.93 -8.88 27.94
C GLY A 727 16.43 -8.73 27.63
N ARG A 728 17.25 -8.34 28.63
CA ARG A 728 18.72 -8.33 28.50
C ARG A 728 19.27 -9.71 28.18
N LYS A 729 18.78 -10.75 28.88
CA LYS A 729 19.18 -12.14 28.65
C LYS A 729 18.82 -12.59 27.24
N MET A 730 17.58 -12.39 26.79
CA MET A 730 17.15 -12.76 25.43
C MET A 730 17.97 -12.05 24.34
N LEU A 731 18.30 -10.77 24.53
CA LEU A 731 19.11 -9.99 23.59
C LEU A 731 20.58 -10.44 23.58
N SER A 732 21.14 -10.84 24.73
CA SER A 732 22.50 -11.40 24.81
C SER A 732 22.59 -12.74 24.11
N GLU A 733 21.63 -13.65 24.36
CA GLU A 733 21.55 -14.96 23.70
C GLU A 733 21.47 -14.82 22.17
N LEU A 734 20.74 -13.80 21.69
CA LEU A 734 20.65 -13.49 20.25
C LEU A 734 21.96 -12.96 19.68
N LYS A 735 22.70 -12.14 20.45
CA LYS A 735 24.00 -11.58 20.04
C LYS A 735 25.09 -12.66 19.95
N ASP A 736 25.04 -13.64 20.85
CA ASP A 736 26.02 -14.73 20.91
C ASP A 736 25.76 -15.82 19.87
N ASP A 737 24.57 -15.83 19.23
CA ASP A 737 24.24 -16.76 18.15
C ASP A 737 24.92 -16.32 16.84
N PRO A 738 25.77 -17.17 16.22
CA PRO A 738 26.56 -16.84 15.03
C PRO A 738 25.73 -16.54 13.78
N ARG A 739 24.42 -16.80 13.80
CA ARG A 739 23.49 -16.41 12.73
C ARG A 739 23.24 -14.90 12.72
N TYR A 740 23.51 -14.20 13.82
CA TYR A 740 23.27 -12.76 13.97
C TYR A 740 24.59 -12.01 14.11
N HIS A 741 24.67 -10.83 13.48
CA HIS A 741 25.89 -10.01 13.49
C HIS A 741 25.66 -8.72 14.29
N LEU A 742 25.10 -8.83 15.50
CA LEU A 742 24.70 -7.68 16.32
C LEU A 742 25.90 -7.03 17.02
N VAL A 743 26.35 -5.87 16.53
CA VAL A 743 27.57 -5.19 17.01
C VAL A 743 27.34 -4.34 18.27
N LYS A 744 26.11 -3.85 18.50
CA LYS A 744 25.76 -3.10 19.71
C LYS A 744 24.48 -3.69 20.31
N GLY A 745 24.51 -4.00 21.60
CA GLY A 745 23.38 -4.53 22.37
C GLY A 745 23.49 -4.02 23.79
N ASN A 746 22.49 -3.24 24.19
CA ASN A 746 22.22 -2.68 25.52
C ASN A 746 23.37 -1.96 26.24
N GLU A 747 23.39 -0.63 26.14
CA GLU A 747 23.97 0.21 27.19
C GLU A 747 22.81 0.75 28.06
N THR A 748 22.64 0.15 29.23
CA THR A 748 21.67 0.57 30.24
C THR A 748 22.23 1.76 31.02
N PHE A 749 21.37 2.55 31.68
CA PHE A 749 21.85 3.62 32.60
C PHE A 749 22.80 3.08 33.68
N GLN A 750 22.75 1.78 34.03
CA GLN A 750 23.71 1.12 34.90
C GLN A 750 25.17 1.22 34.40
N LYS A 751 25.42 1.19 33.08
CA LYS A 751 26.77 1.41 32.53
C LYS A 751 27.31 2.81 32.89
N TYR A 752 26.40 3.78 33.00
CA TYR A 752 26.71 5.17 33.29
C TYR A 752 26.53 5.52 34.77
N ALA A 753 26.18 4.56 35.63
CA ALA A 753 25.98 4.80 37.05
C ALA A 753 27.22 5.46 37.66
N PHE A 754 27.04 6.65 38.21
CA PHE A 754 28.12 7.43 38.80
C PHE A 754 27.72 7.91 40.19
N ARG A 755 28.61 7.68 41.15
CA ARG A 755 28.37 8.04 42.54
C ARG A 755 29.08 9.36 42.87
N PHE A 756 28.30 10.42 43.01
CA PHE A 756 28.82 11.70 43.49
C PHE A 756 29.01 11.68 45.00
N THR A 757 30.04 12.39 45.46
CA THR A 757 30.31 12.65 46.88
C THR A 757 30.31 14.16 47.09
N LEU A 758 29.62 14.67 48.10
CA LEU A 758 29.45 16.10 48.34
C LEU A 758 30.70 16.71 48.99
N ASP A 759 31.12 17.87 48.48
CA ASP A 759 32.30 18.59 48.95
C ASP A 759 31.97 19.48 50.14
N SER A 760 32.49 19.08 51.31
CA SER A 760 32.40 19.84 52.56
C SER A 760 33.01 21.24 52.49
N ASN A 761 33.88 21.54 51.52
CA ASN A 761 34.46 22.87 51.31
C ASN A 761 33.49 23.83 50.61
N THR A 762 32.53 23.30 49.84
CA THR A 762 31.50 24.10 49.16
C THR A 762 30.24 24.28 50.01
N ALA A 763 29.94 23.30 50.87
CA ALA A 763 28.70 23.25 51.64
C ALA A 763 28.44 24.50 52.50
N HIS A 764 27.24 25.06 52.40
CA HIS A 764 26.79 26.11 53.30
C HIS A 764 26.83 25.66 54.79
N ARG A 765 27.08 26.59 55.72
CA ARG A 765 27.25 26.26 57.16
C ARG A 765 26.00 25.65 57.82
N ASN A 766 24.82 25.82 57.23
CA ASN A 766 23.58 25.21 57.70
C ASN A 766 23.27 23.86 57.03
N LEU A 767 24.24 23.26 56.34
CA LEU A 767 24.12 21.94 55.72
C LEU A 767 25.07 20.96 56.39
N LEU A 768 24.53 19.88 56.94
CA LEU A 768 25.28 18.76 57.48
C LEU A 768 25.44 17.68 56.41
N LEU A 769 26.69 17.33 56.10
CA LEU A 769 27.03 16.19 55.25
C LEU A 769 27.15 14.92 56.12
N SER A 770 26.54 13.84 55.68
CA SER A 770 26.46 12.55 56.37
C SER A 770 26.50 11.40 55.36
N ASP A 771 26.50 10.15 55.84
CA ASP A 771 26.58 8.94 55.00
C ASP A 771 27.75 8.99 54.01
N MET A 772 28.98 9.13 54.52
CA MET A 772 30.18 9.29 53.68
C MET A 772 30.06 10.44 52.68
N ASN A 773 29.45 11.55 53.10
CA ASN A 773 29.16 12.73 52.29
C ASN A 773 28.26 12.47 51.07
N THR A 774 27.47 11.40 51.03
CA THR A 774 26.43 11.23 49.98
C THR A 774 25.06 11.76 50.38
N LYS A 775 24.87 12.10 51.66
CA LYS A 775 23.64 12.68 52.18
C LYS A 775 23.87 14.08 52.72
N VAL A 776 23.03 15.03 52.31
CA VAL A 776 23.00 16.39 52.86
C VAL A 776 21.67 16.65 53.57
N THR A 777 21.75 17.18 54.78
CA THR A 777 20.59 17.52 55.60
C THR A 777 20.69 18.96 56.09
N TRP A 778 19.60 19.71 56.02
CA TRP A 778 19.55 21.05 56.61
C TRP A 778 19.56 20.98 58.14
N VAL A 779 20.31 21.87 58.78
CA VAL A 779 20.41 21.97 60.25
C VAL A 779 20.37 23.43 60.71
N GLU A 780 19.70 23.67 61.83
CA GLU A 780 19.56 25.02 62.41
C GLU A 780 20.91 25.57 62.92
N ASN A 781 21.71 24.69 63.53
CA ASN A 781 23.03 25.05 64.06
C ASN A 781 24.08 25.08 62.94
N LYS A 782 24.86 26.16 62.90
CA LYS A 782 25.99 26.30 61.96
C LYS A 782 27.04 25.23 62.24
N GLN A 783 27.35 24.44 61.22
CA GLN A 783 28.36 23.40 61.24
C GLN A 783 29.76 24.02 61.34
N PRO A 784 30.69 23.38 62.09
CA PRO A 784 32.02 23.91 62.40
C PRO A 784 32.99 23.76 61.20
N TYR A 785 32.53 24.04 59.99
CA TYR A 785 33.37 23.98 58.81
C TYR A 785 34.39 25.12 58.79
N SER A 786 35.63 24.81 58.43
CA SER A 786 36.69 25.79 58.24
C SER A 786 36.29 26.85 57.19
N PRO A 787 36.66 28.13 57.39
CA PRO A 787 36.52 29.15 56.35
C PRO A 787 37.19 28.69 55.06
N HIS A 788 36.47 28.74 53.94
CA HIS A 788 36.96 28.31 52.64
C HIS A 788 36.44 29.25 51.53
N PRO A 789 37.25 29.63 50.54
CA PRO A 789 36.83 30.53 49.46
C PRO A 789 35.65 29.97 48.65
N GLU A 790 35.65 28.67 48.35
CA GLU A 790 34.59 27.99 47.57
C GLU A 790 33.27 27.75 48.33
N ARG A 791 33.19 28.14 49.61
CA ARG A 791 32.02 27.88 50.45
C ARG A 791 30.86 28.81 50.11
N PHE A 792 29.67 28.27 49.91
CA PHE A 792 28.46 29.09 49.84
C PHE A 792 28.17 29.77 51.19
N ASP A 793 27.91 31.08 51.18
CA ASP A 793 27.73 31.87 52.41
C ASP A 793 26.30 32.38 52.64
N GLN A 794 25.50 32.57 51.58
CA GLN A 794 24.09 32.94 51.64
C GLN A 794 23.17 31.82 51.15
N GLN A 795 23.45 31.23 49.99
CA GLN A 795 22.62 30.19 49.40
C GLN A 795 22.83 28.83 50.10
N LEU A 796 21.74 28.13 50.45
CA LEU A 796 21.77 26.79 51.07
C LEU A 796 22.14 25.71 50.04
N GLN A 797 23.36 25.79 49.50
CA GLN A 797 23.82 24.98 48.39
C GLN A 797 25.06 24.16 48.76
N VAL A 798 25.24 23.05 48.06
CA VAL A 798 26.44 22.21 48.10
C VAL A 798 26.68 21.57 46.73
N MET A 799 27.95 21.34 46.39
CA MET A 799 28.35 20.63 45.18
C MET A 799 29.04 19.32 45.49
N SER A 800 29.21 18.48 44.47
CA SER A 800 30.09 17.34 44.49
C SER A 800 31.57 17.74 44.48
N GLU A 801 32.40 16.86 45.02
CA GLU A 801 33.86 16.93 44.92
C GLU A 801 34.32 16.59 43.50
N GLN A 802 33.66 15.63 42.85
CA GLN A 802 33.96 15.21 41.49
C GLN A 802 33.28 16.12 40.47
N GLY A 803 34.04 16.55 39.46
CA GLY A 803 33.51 17.09 38.21
C GLY A 803 33.63 16.05 37.10
N VAL A 804 32.60 15.90 36.27
CA VAL A 804 32.53 14.91 35.19
C VAL A 804 32.62 15.56 33.81
N GLN A 805 33.30 14.88 32.89
CA GLN A 805 33.41 15.20 31.45
C GLN A 805 33.16 13.95 30.60
N HIS A 806 32.27 13.09 31.07
CA HIS A 806 31.85 11.86 30.43
C HIS A 806 30.38 11.63 30.75
N SER A 807 29.73 10.73 30.01
CA SER A 807 28.34 10.41 30.27
C SER A 807 28.17 9.76 31.65
N CYS A 808 27.19 10.20 32.42
CA CYS A 808 26.95 9.72 33.78
C CYS A 808 25.47 9.78 34.16
N PHE A 809 25.05 8.83 34.99
CA PHE A 809 23.70 8.74 35.54
C PHE A 809 23.78 8.64 37.06
N PHE A 810 22.97 9.44 37.77
CA PHE A 810 22.87 9.38 39.22
C PHE A 810 21.44 9.63 39.68
N GLU A 811 21.08 9.05 40.82
CA GLU A 811 19.76 9.19 41.42
C GLU A 811 19.85 9.92 42.76
N VAL A 812 18.85 10.75 43.06
CA VAL A 812 18.77 11.54 44.29
C VAL A 812 17.42 11.36 44.96
N GLU A 813 17.45 10.82 46.18
CA GLU A 813 16.32 10.66 47.09
C GLU A 813 16.18 11.90 47.97
N LYS A 814 14.94 12.36 48.19
CA LYS A 814 14.68 13.69 48.77
C LYS A 814 13.41 13.78 49.60
N GLU A 815 13.43 14.74 50.52
CA GLU A 815 12.24 15.30 51.18
C GLU A 815 12.02 16.74 50.67
N GLU A 816 10.82 17.02 50.14
CA GLU A 816 10.53 18.29 49.48
C GLU A 816 10.45 19.48 50.46
N PRO A 817 10.92 20.69 50.07
CA PRO A 817 11.35 21.10 48.71
C PRO A 817 12.87 21.10 48.49
N PHE A 818 13.31 20.81 47.27
CA PHE A 818 14.73 20.80 46.87
C PHE A 818 14.93 21.12 45.37
N SER A 819 16.16 21.50 45.00
CA SER A 819 16.61 21.59 43.60
C SER A 819 17.85 20.72 43.39
N VAL A 820 17.93 20.00 42.28
CA VAL A 820 19.08 19.15 41.91
C VAL A 820 19.45 19.34 40.44
N GLY A 821 20.73 19.26 40.12
CA GLY A 821 21.21 19.27 38.75
C GLY A 821 22.73 19.34 38.66
N LEU A 822 23.22 19.98 37.60
CA LEU A 822 24.65 20.12 37.31
C LEU A 822 25.04 21.59 37.17
N THR A 823 26.29 21.93 37.54
CA THR A 823 26.84 23.28 37.40
C THR A 823 28.34 23.27 37.11
N TYR A 824 28.83 24.32 36.45
CA TYR A 824 30.27 24.56 36.34
C TYR A 824 30.87 24.96 37.69
N LYS A 825 32.16 24.64 37.89
CA LYS A 825 32.92 25.05 39.09
C LYS A 825 32.93 26.58 39.29
N SER A 826 32.82 27.35 38.20
CA SER A 826 32.93 28.82 38.16
C SER A 826 31.69 29.59 38.62
N ILE A 827 30.64 28.92 39.11
CA ILE A 827 29.46 29.59 39.71
C ILE A 827 29.87 30.42 40.94
N GLU A 828 29.24 31.57 41.12
CA GLU A 828 29.54 32.48 42.23
C GLU A 828 29.11 31.86 43.57
N ARG A 829 29.91 32.07 44.64
CA ARG A 829 29.67 31.45 45.96
C ARG A 829 29.28 32.44 47.05
N LYS A 830 29.44 33.73 46.78
CA LYS A 830 29.40 34.79 47.79
C LYS A 830 28.29 35.77 47.49
N GLY A 831 27.60 36.20 48.55
CA GLY A 831 26.53 37.20 48.45
C GLY A 831 25.19 36.63 48.00
N ASP A 832 24.21 37.52 47.89
CA ASP A 832 22.81 37.18 47.54
C ASP A 832 22.49 37.58 46.09
N SER A 833 23.44 37.37 45.18
CA SER A 833 23.26 37.61 43.74
C SER A 833 22.52 36.44 43.09
N THR A 834 21.79 36.70 42.00
CA THR A 834 21.22 35.65 41.15
C THR A 834 22.29 34.74 40.55
N ASP A 835 23.50 35.27 40.34
CA ASP A 835 24.67 34.53 39.83
C ASP A 835 25.20 33.47 40.80
N SER A 836 24.88 33.60 42.10
CA SER A 836 25.24 32.61 43.13
C SER A 836 24.23 31.47 43.28
N ARG A 837 23.02 31.63 42.74
CA ARG A 837 21.90 30.71 42.91
C ARG A 837 21.82 29.69 41.78
N LEU A 838 21.73 28.40 42.13
CA LEU A 838 21.58 27.32 41.16
C LEU A 838 20.33 27.51 40.27
N GLY A 839 20.50 27.27 38.97
CA GLY A 839 19.50 27.47 37.92
C GLY A 839 19.28 28.91 37.50
N SER A 840 19.61 29.92 38.31
CA SER A 840 19.36 31.34 38.00
C SER A 840 20.50 32.04 37.25
N ASN A 841 21.37 31.24 36.62
CA ASN A 841 22.53 31.71 35.85
C ASN A 841 22.81 30.75 34.69
N GLU A 842 23.65 31.20 33.75
CA GLU A 842 24.09 30.43 32.58
C GLU A 842 25.12 29.33 32.91
N LYS A 843 25.42 29.10 34.19
CA LYS A 843 26.43 28.13 34.66
C LYS A 843 25.82 26.90 35.32
N SER A 844 24.49 26.81 35.43
CA SER A 844 23.81 25.74 36.13
C SER A 844 22.48 25.36 35.48
N TRP A 845 22.19 24.07 35.49
CA TRP A 845 20.97 23.47 34.95
C TRP A 845 20.36 22.62 36.06
N ILE A 846 19.14 22.95 36.48
CA ILE A 846 18.49 22.27 37.60
C ILE A 846 17.06 21.86 37.30
N MET A 847 16.60 20.88 38.06
CA MET A 847 15.19 20.62 38.29
C MET A 847 14.86 20.93 39.74
N SER A 848 13.83 21.74 39.94
CA SER A 848 13.28 22.09 41.25
C SER A 848 11.89 21.48 41.39
N CYS A 849 11.64 20.86 42.53
CA CYS A 849 10.32 20.31 42.85
C CYS A 849 9.83 20.86 44.19
N THR A 850 8.64 21.44 44.16
CA THR A 850 7.93 21.97 45.32
C THR A 850 6.55 21.33 45.44
N LYS A 851 5.88 21.57 46.58
CA LYS A 851 4.48 21.13 46.80
C LYS A 851 3.49 21.61 45.72
N SER A 852 3.84 22.68 44.98
CA SER A 852 3.00 23.27 43.93
C SER A 852 3.35 22.78 42.52
N GLY A 853 4.39 21.94 42.36
CA GLY A 853 4.80 21.36 41.08
C GLY A 853 6.31 21.30 40.88
N CYS A 854 6.74 20.68 39.79
CA CYS A 854 8.13 20.64 39.36
C CYS A 854 8.37 21.52 38.13
N TYR A 855 9.51 22.17 38.09
CA TYR A 855 9.98 22.93 36.95
C TYR A 855 11.49 22.69 36.76
N VAL A 856 11.95 22.86 35.53
CA VAL A 856 13.38 22.91 35.21
C VAL A 856 13.77 24.35 34.94
N ARG A 857 15.01 24.70 35.28
CA ARG A 857 15.53 26.07 35.14
C ARG A 857 17.00 26.07 34.70
N HIS A 858 17.30 26.97 33.77
CA HIS A 858 18.64 27.36 33.35
C HIS A 858 18.64 28.84 32.96
N GLY A 859 19.50 29.66 33.58
CA GLY A 859 19.50 31.11 33.36
C GLY A 859 18.14 31.77 33.64
N SER A 860 17.62 32.45 32.62
CA SER A 860 16.28 33.08 32.64
C SER A 860 15.15 32.14 32.20
N GLU A 861 15.48 30.95 31.70
CA GLU A 861 14.51 29.99 31.17
C GLU A 861 13.93 29.11 32.27
N VAL A 862 12.60 29.04 32.34
CA VAL A 862 11.86 28.19 33.28
C VAL A 862 10.79 27.42 32.52
N PHE A 863 10.83 26.09 32.58
CA PHE A 863 9.82 25.22 31.97
C PHE A 863 9.10 24.41 33.04
N HIS A 864 7.77 24.50 33.09
CA HIS A 864 6.95 23.68 33.97
C HIS A 864 6.78 22.27 33.40
N VAL A 865 7.14 21.25 34.18
CA VAL A 865 7.06 19.85 33.76
C VAL A 865 5.61 19.36 33.91
N THR A 866 4.97 18.99 32.80
CA THR A 866 3.54 18.64 32.75
C THR A 866 3.27 17.24 33.30
N SER A 867 3.26 17.11 34.63
CA SER A 867 2.70 15.91 35.28
C SER A 867 2.12 16.26 36.65
N LEU A 868 0.96 15.69 36.97
CA LEU A 868 0.35 15.73 38.31
C LEU A 868 1.34 15.16 39.32
N CYS A 869 2.08 16.04 39.99
CA CYS A 869 3.12 15.70 40.95
C CYS A 869 2.54 15.89 42.36
N PRO A 870 2.37 14.80 43.15
CA PRO A 870 2.34 15.04 44.58
C PRO A 870 3.30 14.20 45.44
N ARG A 871 4.00 13.15 44.94
CA ARG A 871 4.65 12.19 45.87
C ARG A 871 5.95 11.47 45.46
N SER A 872 6.62 11.79 44.34
CA SER A 872 7.88 11.08 44.02
C SER A 872 9.05 11.63 44.84
N SER A 873 9.60 10.81 45.74
CA SER A 873 10.78 11.11 46.56
C SER A 873 12.10 10.85 45.83
N HIS A 874 12.08 10.46 44.54
CA HIS A 874 13.28 10.03 43.82
C HIS A 874 13.38 10.61 42.40
N ILE A 875 14.54 11.15 42.04
CA ILE A 875 14.84 11.81 40.76
C ILE A 875 16.15 11.26 40.17
N GLY A 876 16.12 10.90 38.89
CA GLY A 876 17.29 10.50 38.12
C GLY A 876 17.79 11.65 37.24
N VAL A 877 19.11 11.81 37.17
CA VAL A 877 19.78 12.82 36.33
C VAL A 877 20.77 12.10 35.42
N PHE A 878 20.62 12.29 34.12
CA PHE A 878 21.51 11.73 33.11
C PHE A 878 22.23 12.84 32.34
N LEU A 879 23.55 12.76 32.27
CA LEU A 879 24.39 13.58 31.43
C LEU A 879 24.94 12.73 30.30
N ASP A 880 24.74 13.16 29.06
CA ASP A 880 25.50 12.71 27.90
C ASP A 880 26.44 13.84 27.49
N TRP A 881 27.69 13.77 27.96
CA TRP A 881 28.67 14.84 27.76
C TRP A 881 29.05 15.00 26.29
N GLU A 882 29.18 13.88 25.56
CA GLU A 882 29.57 13.89 24.15
C GLU A 882 28.44 14.38 23.24
N ALA A 883 27.19 14.01 23.57
CA ALA A 883 26.01 14.46 22.82
C ALA A 883 25.55 15.87 23.21
N GLY A 884 26.04 16.42 24.33
CA GLY A 884 25.58 17.71 24.85
C GLY A 884 24.17 17.66 25.42
N GLU A 885 23.76 16.54 26.05
CA GLU A 885 22.41 16.35 26.57
C GLU A 885 22.42 16.22 28.11
N LEU A 886 21.52 16.93 28.79
CA LEU A 886 21.26 16.77 30.23
C LEU A 886 19.78 16.49 30.47
N SER A 887 19.46 15.26 30.87
CA SER A 887 18.09 14.76 30.99
C SER A 887 17.71 14.45 32.44
N PHE A 888 16.45 14.75 32.79
CA PHE A 888 15.86 14.50 34.09
C PHE A 888 14.76 13.44 33.99
N TYR A 889 14.71 12.55 34.99
CA TYR A 889 13.77 11.45 35.08
C TYR A 889 13.14 11.39 36.48
N ARG A 890 11.90 10.93 36.55
CA ARG A 890 11.27 10.49 37.80
C ARG A 890 11.56 9.00 37.98
N VAL A 891 12.00 8.60 39.16
CA VAL A 891 12.23 7.19 39.51
C VAL A 891 11.05 6.69 40.35
N SER A 892 10.38 5.61 39.92
CA SER A 892 9.28 4.97 40.67
C SER A 892 9.28 3.46 40.46
N ASN A 893 9.42 2.68 41.54
CA ASN A 893 9.46 1.20 41.50
C ASN A 893 10.38 0.68 40.36
N ASP A 894 11.62 1.15 40.33
CA ASP A 894 12.66 0.84 39.32
C ASP A 894 12.34 1.26 37.86
N ASN A 895 11.28 2.04 37.64
CA ASN A 895 10.97 2.65 36.34
C ASN A 895 11.39 4.12 36.29
N LEU A 896 12.02 4.53 35.18
CA LEU A 896 12.33 5.93 34.89
C LEU A 896 11.26 6.52 33.98
N THR A 897 10.59 7.57 34.44
CA THR A 897 9.69 8.38 33.61
C THR A 897 10.44 9.64 33.18
N PHE A 898 10.61 9.84 31.87
CA PHE A 898 11.24 11.04 31.32
C PHE A 898 10.51 12.32 31.75
N LEU A 899 11.26 13.37 32.12
CA LEU A 899 10.72 14.66 32.52
C LEU A 899 11.13 15.78 31.55
N HIS A 900 12.42 15.95 31.27
CA HIS A 900 12.94 17.03 30.43
C HIS A 900 14.40 16.79 30.00
N THR A 901 14.83 17.37 28.88
CA THR A 901 16.24 17.38 28.42
C THR A 901 16.66 18.79 28.04
N PHE A 902 17.78 19.26 28.58
CA PHE A 902 18.54 20.40 28.06
C PHE A 902 19.52 19.92 26.97
N GLN A 903 19.65 20.69 25.89
CA GLN A 903 20.70 20.52 24.89
C GLN A 903 21.68 21.69 24.95
N GLU A 904 22.95 21.39 25.23
CA GLU A 904 24.04 22.37 25.30
C GLU A 904 25.41 21.74 24.99
N CYS A 905 26.29 22.50 24.35
CA CYS A 905 27.70 22.23 24.19
C CYS A 905 28.46 22.54 25.48
N PHE A 906 28.57 21.57 26.37
CA PHE A 906 29.27 21.78 27.63
C PHE A 906 30.78 21.99 27.45
N SER A 907 31.32 23.07 28.02
CA SER A 907 32.71 23.51 27.79
C SER A 907 33.72 23.04 28.83
N ASN A 908 33.27 22.71 30.04
CA ASN A 908 34.12 22.40 31.21
C ASN A 908 33.45 21.40 32.15
N ALA A 909 34.22 20.66 32.95
CA ALA A 909 33.68 19.67 33.89
C ALA A 909 32.46 20.17 34.69
N LEU A 910 31.40 19.36 34.67
CA LEU A 910 30.16 19.61 35.39
C LEU A 910 30.17 18.89 36.73
N TYR A 911 29.64 19.54 37.75
CA TYR A 911 29.59 19.04 39.11
C TYR A 911 28.13 18.91 39.52
N ALA A 912 27.79 17.81 40.18
CA ALA A 912 26.47 17.66 40.77
C ALA A 912 26.26 18.69 41.87
N ALA A 913 25.09 19.31 41.90
CA ALA A 913 24.79 20.36 42.86
C ALA A 913 23.35 20.25 43.36
N VAL A 914 23.16 20.60 44.62
CA VAL A 914 21.85 20.58 45.29
C VAL A 914 21.64 21.91 46.02
N GLU A 915 20.44 22.47 45.85
CA GLU A 915 19.91 23.61 46.63
C GLU A 915 18.87 23.08 47.61
N MET A 916 19.03 23.41 48.88
CA MET A 916 18.22 22.91 49.98
C MET A 916 17.29 24.00 50.53
N ASN A 917 16.20 23.57 51.15
CA ASN A 917 15.31 24.45 51.92
C ASN A 917 15.42 24.10 53.40
N SER A 918 14.81 24.93 54.26
CA SER A 918 14.69 24.59 55.68
C SER A 918 13.93 23.26 55.85
N GLN A 919 14.41 22.41 56.76
CA GLN A 919 13.83 21.11 57.08
C GLN A 919 13.83 20.08 55.92
N SER A 920 14.71 20.18 54.93
CA SER A 920 14.85 19.15 53.87
C SER A 920 16.16 18.35 53.95
N TYR A 921 16.16 17.17 53.34
CA TYR A 921 17.36 16.37 53.05
C TYR A 921 17.39 15.89 51.60
N ALA A 922 18.59 15.62 51.10
CA ALA A 922 18.82 14.97 49.81
C ALA A 922 19.92 13.91 49.96
N HIS A 923 19.74 12.77 49.30
CA HIS A 923 20.62 11.61 49.38
C HIS A 923 20.93 11.07 47.98
N PHE A 924 22.21 11.10 47.61
CA PHE A 924 22.69 10.52 46.36
C PHE A 924 22.72 8.99 46.48
N CYS A 925 21.80 8.33 45.78
CA CYS A 925 21.53 6.91 45.92
C CYS A 925 22.45 6.05 45.04
N HIS A 926 22.54 4.77 45.40
CA HIS A 926 23.21 3.78 44.58
C HIS A 926 22.24 3.31 43.48
N VAL A 927 22.63 3.50 42.22
CA VAL A 927 21.91 2.95 41.06
C VAL A 927 22.25 1.46 40.98
N THR A 928 21.31 0.57 41.32
CA THR A 928 21.50 -0.89 41.27
C THR A 928 21.20 -1.49 39.91
#